data_AF-A0A7S4PIW6-F1
#
_entry.id   AF-A0A7S4PIW6-F1
#
_cell.length_a   1.000
_cell.length_b   1.000
_cell.length_c   1.000
_cell.angle_alpha   90.00
_cell.angle_beta   90.00
_cell.angle_gamma   90.00
#
_symmetry.space_group_name_H-M   'P 1'
#
loop_
_entity.id
_entity.type
_entity.pdbx_description
1 polymer ?
#
loop_
_entity_poly.entity_id
_entity_poly.type
_entity_poly.pdbx_seq_one_letter_code
_entity_poly.pdbx_strand_id
1 'polypeptide(L)'
;FDEILYNKYAIDVFNSGIAGSSCNSKIAQRIRSRETAVTLLDQIACLFDPVLQATQWLFEACCNPFLELQSCCLPYTSNTSLEQYTDDYDAEGCGVPECAETYMDELGYAFNNLDDRVLGCSSGIQEFPLALKSLEKIELNEFVVPCMEQAGFGDRFNGPTCTEDSDCNQWTGRCNLETSTCELDNLEEMESTFLNCFVDTMSTSLEDYIREQTGIRDNVARGSQEFLNEIQQAASITDCINPSNPIDLSKRERYEWDVQRLLCKADFLGVSADDTDTMNELCPPGLCLGDFCLQNNSDCRARCDLAYIYTPMEEETCAEEACISDQGCDDSFHCMYCPPNEDECTEVTAITDQTTCENSVACVLPSGEVVFDLTESECRNVGYCSGDCVGPSCVSFDGIEGVCAFDTDSTTCDNFGTNNGETVEFDMTTCLVTSVTSEADCNAYQGTEPTIAWYTCSDFAANCATENITLGMETQRYMNCYQSMWKECETQTECETEGGYCTDRPYAITIHSYDYPIIPQIGGCFTGGEYFGTLIAHCNPKETYFRAGCHNTRVFTPEACTFFTGNLIPQQWVTPATTQAECQAVARGRYGCLLPAPLDALLWILNEPECECWSGTNHYAWDWIPGTWDSGVPRSLEWRRAEAETLYELQDDRLSFIIISDWVKGNVLAKFLDILRSETLCTSNAITYPMFTLVCDCQSDEKGADCYSFANDKEILMGFSYACADEESTIKHPSGNVAFDVNSVKKGCTDVNISVIYKNWYRAPFIPPPISFEWEEPEEIGPVVNRHKSTVGVLVGDGTKLSFEDSGHLRKFELCLLFSPPDDRAFKYRYKDFGYIPNIDSEFIYPLGLGNIYIERRASSTFFCARVDYREIPSDVDTEIYLFPILRLEDYEDVDDEYVSRQTRALMYTLGVCYCILIPSLFLNLYQYFAYSKRGGAPLSLWMAVFFIILCIFRAVFMFAYPNAVFEGDSLSEFVVFEIPTFLLISVVIICIYYWKKVVIKKNHFIPEKSNRFIIYVGLGFVWSLWLIVTLVYSEVILEEGGKSDCGGRVATDYTEVEDNTRTLAIVYHSVIIAITLILSFIFLYYTYTILSATKSKKMTGAKEYVVVIGGIICSAFILRSILFLVVLAIELASSIYLFITLFLTEVMMIATTQVQFLKRRITETASRLSRSSFRKTGAASSSGSRMSSSGSPNSSGSVGPQYDM
;
A
#
# COMPACT_ATOMS: atom_id res chain seq x y z
N PHE A 1 19.96 -5.90 8.58
CA PHE A 1 18.81 -6.06 9.50
C PHE A 1 18.96 -5.16 10.71
N ASP A 2 19.99 -5.35 11.56
CA ASP A 2 20.25 -4.52 12.75
C ASP A 2 20.34 -3.03 12.47
N GLU A 3 20.92 -2.62 11.34
CA GLU A 3 21.05 -1.21 10.96
C GLU A 3 19.70 -0.57 10.59
N ILE A 4 18.75 -1.34 10.05
CA ILE A 4 17.41 -0.86 9.68
C ILE A 4 16.51 -0.83 10.93
N LEU A 5 16.61 -1.85 11.79
CA LEU A 5 15.97 -1.85 13.10
C LEU A 5 16.51 -0.72 13.97
N TYR A 6 17.82 -0.47 13.91
CA TYR A 6 18.47 0.67 14.54
C TYR A 6 18.00 1.98 13.93
N ASN A 7 17.74 2.08 12.62
CA ASN A 7 17.21 3.30 12.01
C ASN A 7 15.73 3.55 12.35
N LYS A 8 14.87 2.53 12.34
CA LYS A 8 13.48 2.62 12.83
C LYS A 8 13.47 2.99 14.31
N TYR A 9 14.23 2.26 15.13
CA TYR A 9 14.44 2.56 16.54
C TYR A 9 15.06 3.95 16.75
N ALA A 10 16.01 4.38 15.93
CA ALA A 10 16.63 5.70 16.01
C ALA A 10 15.65 6.80 15.61
N ILE A 11 14.74 6.57 14.67
CA ILE A 11 13.65 7.49 14.30
C ILE A 11 12.61 7.55 15.42
N ASP A 12 12.21 6.40 15.98
CA ASP A 12 11.32 6.31 17.15
C ASP A 12 11.96 6.95 18.40
N VAL A 13 13.28 6.78 18.57
CA VAL A 13 14.11 7.40 19.62
C VAL A 13 14.39 8.88 19.34
N PHE A 14 14.44 9.31 18.08
CA PHE A 14 14.57 10.72 17.72
C PHE A 14 13.24 11.45 17.96
N ASN A 15 12.13 10.81 17.63
CA ASN A 15 10.76 11.25 17.93
C ASN A 15 10.48 11.29 19.45
N SER A 16 11.08 10.37 20.22
CA SER A 16 10.91 10.30 21.69
C SER A 16 12.06 10.94 22.50
N GLY A 17 13.16 11.33 21.87
CA GLY A 17 14.37 11.86 22.53
C GLY A 17 14.17 13.25 23.15
N ILE A 18 15.02 13.65 24.09
CA ILE A 18 14.83 14.85 24.95
C ILE A 18 14.68 16.17 24.16
N ALA A 19 15.30 16.28 22.98
CA ALA A 19 15.14 17.45 22.11
C ALA A 19 13.77 17.45 21.40
N GLY A 20 13.39 16.31 20.81
CA GLY A 20 12.07 16.06 20.20
C GLY A 20 10.95 16.15 21.22
N SER A 21 11.03 15.48 22.36
CA SER A 21 10.04 15.55 23.45
C SER A 21 9.92 16.94 24.08
N SER A 22 10.96 17.79 24.13
CA SER A 22 10.79 19.18 24.60
C SER A 22 10.08 20.08 23.58
N CYS A 23 10.25 19.79 22.30
CA CYS A 23 9.63 20.52 21.20
C CYS A 23 8.22 20.01 20.93
N ASN A 24 8.07 18.69 20.79
CA ASN A 24 6.82 17.93 20.73
C ASN A 24 5.97 18.15 21.99
N SER A 25 6.54 18.25 23.21
CA SER A 25 5.71 18.58 24.38
C SER A 25 5.22 20.03 24.40
N LYS A 26 5.96 20.98 23.78
CA LYS A 26 5.53 22.37 23.63
C LYS A 26 4.53 22.57 22.50
N ILE A 27 4.74 21.90 21.36
CA ILE A 27 3.80 21.83 20.24
C ILE A 27 2.55 21.06 20.67
N ALA A 28 2.67 19.88 21.28
CA ALA A 28 1.56 19.15 21.90
C ALA A 28 0.97 19.82 23.15
N GLN A 29 1.59 20.89 23.70
CA GLN A 29 0.96 21.79 24.68
C GLN A 29 0.17 22.90 23.99
N ARG A 30 0.54 23.32 22.78
CA ARG A 30 -0.18 24.29 21.95
C ARG A 30 -1.32 23.67 21.11
N ILE A 31 -1.21 22.38 20.76
CA ILE A 31 -2.26 21.55 20.11
C ILE A 31 -3.35 21.10 21.12
N ARG A 32 -3.27 21.53 22.38
CA ARG A 32 -3.89 20.79 23.50
C ARG A 32 -5.32 21.22 23.83
N SER A 33 -6.26 20.98 22.91
CA SER A 33 -7.56 20.42 23.29
C SER A 33 -7.65 19.01 22.71
N ARG A 34 -7.71 18.02 23.60
CA ARG A 34 -7.98 16.63 23.21
C ARG A 34 -9.47 16.42 23.44
N GLU A 35 -10.25 16.23 22.39
CA GLU A 35 -11.57 15.63 22.53
C GLU A 35 -11.47 14.15 22.15
N THR A 36 -11.79 13.28 23.09
CA THR A 36 -12.03 11.87 22.78
C THR A 36 -13.30 11.77 21.97
N ALA A 37 -13.17 11.71 20.64
CA ALA A 37 -14.28 11.37 19.76
C ALA A 37 -14.49 9.85 19.85
N VAL A 38 -15.67 9.45 20.35
CA VAL A 38 -16.07 8.05 20.36
C VAL A 38 -16.69 7.73 19.00
N THR A 39 -15.89 7.25 18.07
CA THR A 39 -16.37 6.79 16.76
C THR A 39 -16.86 5.35 16.89
N LEU A 40 -18.11 5.09 16.52
CA LEU A 40 -18.60 3.72 16.32
C LEU A 40 -18.00 3.20 15.02
N LEU A 41 -16.94 2.42 15.12
CA LEU A 41 -16.46 1.60 14.02
C LEU A 41 -17.00 0.20 14.21
N ASP A 42 -17.64 -0.36 13.17
CA ASP A 42 -17.85 -1.80 13.04
C ASP A 42 -16.49 -2.45 12.79
N GLN A 43 -15.61 -2.40 13.78
CA GLN A 43 -14.34 -3.10 13.78
C GLN A 43 -14.54 -4.44 14.47
N ILE A 44 -13.92 -5.48 13.93
CA ILE A 44 -13.50 -6.64 14.72
C ILE A 44 -12.51 -6.08 15.73
N ALA A 45 -13.00 -5.79 16.93
CA ALA A 45 -12.21 -5.17 17.98
C ALA A 45 -12.37 -5.96 19.27
N CYS A 46 -11.25 -6.12 19.95
CA CYS A 46 -11.19 -6.82 21.21
C CYS A 46 -12.04 -6.13 22.28
N LEU A 47 -12.92 -6.90 22.93
CA LEU A 47 -13.74 -6.43 24.05
C LEU A 47 -12.98 -6.36 25.38
N PHE A 48 -11.83 -7.02 25.47
CA PHE A 48 -11.07 -7.20 26.69
C PHE A 48 -9.81 -6.33 26.67
N ASP A 49 -9.40 -5.79 27.81
CA ASP A 49 -8.14 -5.05 27.92
C ASP A 49 -6.99 -6.05 28.16
N PRO A 50 -5.89 -6.03 27.38
CA PRO A 50 -4.81 -7.01 27.49
C PRO A 50 -4.08 -6.98 28.83
N VAL A 51 -4.16 -5.87 29.57
CA VAL A 51 -3.49 -5.66 30.86
C VAL A 51 -4.43 -5.99 32.01
N LEU A 52 -5.69 -5.56 31.94
CA LEU A 52 -6.66 -5.71 33.03
C LEU A 52 -7.46 -7.02 32.96
N GLN A 53 -7.60 -7.58 31.76
CA GLN A 53 -8.41 -8.75 31.45
C GLN A 53 -7.62 -9.72 30.56
N ALA A 54 -6.31 -9.83 30.84
CA ALA A 54 -5.35 -10.62 30.07
C ALA A 54 -5.84 -12.05 29.78
N THR A 55 -6.53 -12.69 30.72
CA THR A 55 -7.08 -14.03 30.53
C THR A 55 -8.20 -14.03 29.49
N GLN A 56 -9.19 -13.14 29.59
CA GLN A 56 -10.27 -13.07 28.60
C GLN A 56 -9.76 -12.58 27.23
N TRP A 57 -8.81 -11.66 27.22
CA TRP A 57 -8.13 -11.20 26.02
C TRP A 57 -7.41 -12.35 25.29
N LEU A 58 -6.68 -13.20 26.01
CA LEU A 58 -5.94 -14.33 25.44
C LEU A 58 -6.83 -15.38 24.77
N PHE A 59 -8.08 -15.51 25.21
CA PHE A 59 -9.00 -16.58 24.79
C PHE A 59 -10.08 -16.12 23.80
N GLU A 60 -10.13 -14.84 23.44
CA GLU A 60 -11.13 -14.30 22.51
C GLU A 60 -10.53 -14.12 21.11
N ALA A 61 -11.17 -14.71 20.10
CA ALA A 61 -10.69 -14.76 18.72
C ALA A 61 -10.50 -13.38 18.08
N CYS A 62 -11.36 -12.43 18.44
CA CYS A 62 -11.31 -11.03 18.00
C CYS A 62 -10.27 -10.18 18.76
N CYS A 63 -9.67 -10.74 19.81
CA CYS A 63 -8.74 -10.05 20.70
C CYS A 63 -7.30 -10.45 20.50
N ASN A 64 -7.12 -11.75 20.29
CA ASN A 64 -5.83 -12.37 20.16
C ASN A 64 -5.64 -12.77 18.69
N PRO A 65 -4.82 -12.04 17.92
CA PRO A 65 -4.65 -12.29 16.47
C PRO A 65 -4.13 -13.71 16.16
N PHE A 66 -3.51 -14.38 17.14
CA PHE A 66 -3.14 -15.80 17.05
C PHE A 66 -4.34 -16.76 16.97
N LEU A 67 -5.52 -16.35 17.43
CA LEU A 67 -6.79 -17.09 17.33
C LEU A 67 -7.62 -16.65 16.10
N GLU A 68 -7.37 -15.46 15.55
CA GLU A 68 -8.11 -14.86 14.43
C GLU A 68 -7.85 -15.58 13.10
N LEU A 69 -6.66 -16.18 12.95
CA LEU A 69 -6.31 -17.09 11.84
C LEU A 69 -7.08 -18.43 11.87
N GLN A 70 -7.75 -18.77 12.98
CA GLN A 70 -8.25 -20.14 13.23
C GLN A 70 -9.63 -20.23 13.90
N SER A 71 -10.31 -19.10 14.15
CA SER A 71 -11.69 -19.10 14.67
C SER A 71 -12.47 -17.87 14.18
N CYS A 72 -13.75 -18.06 13.81
CA CYS A 72 -14.59 -16.98 13.29
C CYS A 72 -14.77 -15.88 14.36
N CYS A 73 -14.13 -14.72 14.18
CA CYS A 73 -14.46 -13.56 14.99
C CYS A 73 -15.89 -13.11 14.64
N LEU A 74 -16.81 -13.20 15.62
CA LEU A 74 -18.11 -12.54 15.51
C LEU A 74 -17.87 -11.04 15.75
N PRO A 75 -18.06 -10.17 14.74
CA PRO A 75 -17.75 -8.75 14.88
C PRO A 75 -18.59 -8.16 16.00
N TYR A 76 -17.92 -7.70 17.05
CA TYR A 76 -18.53 -6.90 18.10
C TYR A 76 -18.35 -5.43 17.78
N THR A 77 -19.43 -4.67 17.85
CA THR A 77 -19.37 -3.22 17.70
C THR A 77 -18.74 -2.61 18.94
N SER A 78 -17.43 -2.37 18.86
CA SER A 78 -16.65 -1.69 19.90
C SER A 78 -16.69 -0.18 19.68
N ASN A 79 -16.98 0.56 20.76
CA ASN A 79 -16.80 2.00 20.79
C ASN A 79 -15.33 2.30 21.10
N THR A 80 -14.47 2.25 20.10
CA THR A 80 -13.07 2.68 20.28
C THR A 80 -13.04 4.21 20.30
N SER A 81 -12.62 4.81 21.43
CA SER A 81 -12.36 6.25 21.47
C SER A 81 -11.04 6.51 20.76
N LEU A 82 -11.11 7.03 19.53
CA LEU A 82 -9.93 7.60 18.91
C LEU A 82 -9.67 8.94 19.60
N GLU A 83 -8.48 9.14 20.16
CA GLU A 83 -8.04 10.48 20.54
C GLU A 83 -7.84 11.27 19.23
N GLN A 84 -8.85 12.06 18.85
CA GLN A 84 -8.71 12.99 17.73
C GLN A 84 -8.11 14.28 18.27
N TYR A 85 -7.05 14.74 17.62
CA TYR A 85 -6.59 16.12 17.81
C TYR A 85 -7.66 17.05 17.22
N THR A 86 -8.19 17.97 18.03
CA THR A 86 -9.14 19.00 17.56
C THR A 86 -8.40 20.18 16.98
N ASP A 87 -9.01 20.87 16.02
CA ASP A 87 -8.46 22.00 15.24
C ASP A 87 -8.19 23.30 16.04
N ASP A 88 -8.14 23.27 17.38
CA ASP A 88 -7.90 24.46 18.21
C ASP A 88 -6.39 24.67 18.42
N TYR A 89 -5.71 25.03 17.33
CA TYR A 89 -4.26 25.27 17.30
C TYR A 89 -3.93 26.74 17.60
N ASP A 90 -3.13 27.02 18.65
CA ASP A 90 -2.63 28.38 18.91
C ASP A 90 -1.45 28.74 17.99
N ALA A 91 -1.77 29.15 16.76
CA ALA A 91 -0.81 29.65 15.77
C ALA A 91 -0.31 31.07 16.04
N GLU A 92 -0.94 31.82 16.97
CA GLU A 92 -0.61 33.24 17.24
C GLU A 92 0.82 33.43 17.78
N GLY A 93 1.45 32.37 18.30
CA GLY A 93 2.82 32.42 18.82
C GLY A 93 3.94 32.28 17.77
N CYS A 94 3.60 32.06 16.50
CA CYS A 94 4.54 31.84 15.40
C CYS A 94 4.85 33.15 14.64
N GLY A 95 5.87 33.16 13.79
CA GLY A 95 6.26 34.35 13.02
C GLY A 95 5.24 34.69 11.94
N VAL A 96 4.65 33.66 11.31
CA VAL A 96 3.57 33.78 10.34
C VAL A 96 2.43 32.80 10.71
N PRO A 97 1.47 33.22 11.55
CA PRO A 97 0.42 32.35 12.10
C PRO A 97 -0.38 31.59 11.04
N GLU A 98 -0.75 32.25 9.95
CA GLU A 98 -1.55 31.66 8.86
C GLU A 98 -0.81 30.51 8.17
N CYS A 99 0.50 30.66 7.94
CA CYS A 99 1.32 29.56 7.43
C CYS A 99 1.37 28.43 8.46
N ALA A 100 1.60 28.76 9.74
CA ALA A 100 1.74 27.77 10.80
C ALA A 100 0.46 26.93 10.99
N GLU A 101 -0.73 27.51 10.85
CA GLU A 101 -2.01 26.81 10.93
C GLU A 101 -2.11 25.68 9.89
N THR A 102 -1.81 25.96 8.61
CA THR A 102 -1.88 24.93 7.55
C THR A 102 -0.93 23.75 7.78
N TYR A 103 0.27 23.99 8.30
CA TYR A 103 1.21 22.92 8.65
C TYR A 103 0.82 22.18 9.93
N MET A 104 0.13 22.85 10.87
CA MET A 104 -0.43 22.21 12.05
C MET A 104 -1.60 21.29 11.71
N ASP A 105 -2.45 21.67 10.75
CA ASP A 105 -3.51 20.81 10.21
C ASP A 105 -2.93 19.56 9.53
N GLU A 106 -1.90 19.72 8.69
CA GLU A 106 -1.20 18.59 8.06
C GLU A 106 -0.57 17.66 9.10
N LEU A 107 0.07 18.24 10.11
CA LEU A 107 0.69 17.49 11.20
C LEU A 107 -0.36 16.78 12.06
N GLY A 108 -1.49 17.43 12.35
CA GLY A 108 -2.62 16.85 13.06
C GLY A 108 -3.26 15.71 12.27
N TYR A 109 -3.44 15.89 10.95
CA TYR A 109 -3.90 14.84 10.05
C TYR A 109 -2.93 13.66 9.99
N ALA A 110 -1.63 13.91 9.88
CA ALA A 110 -0.61 12.86 9.93
C ALA A 110 -0.69 12.10 11.26
N PHE A 111 -0.65 12.79 12.40
CA PHE A 111 -0.76 12.14 13.72
C PHE A 111 -2.06 11.34 13.91
N ASN A 112 -3.18 11.83 13.40
CA ASN A 112 -4.46 11.13 13.50
C ASN A 112 -4.54 9.87 12.62
N ASN A 113 -3.77 9.81 11.52
CA ASN A 113 -3.91 8.75 10.51
C ASN A 113 -2.67 7.86 10.34
N LEU A 114 -1.51 8.17 10.93
CA LEU A 114 -0.26 7.41 10.72
C LEU A 114 -0.38 5.90 10.98
N ASP A 115 -1.06 5.55 12.07
CA ASP A 115 -1.31 4.16 12.50
C ASP A 115 -2.57 3.54 11.86
N ASP A 116 -3.31 4.31 11.06
CA ASP A 116 -4.50 3.81 10.37
C ASP A 116 -4.07 2.82 9.27
N ARG A 117 -4.57 1.58 9.34
CA ARG A 117 -4.26 0.52 8.35
C ARG A 117 -4.73 0.84 6.93
N VAL A 118 -5.65 1.79 6.78
CA VAL A 118 -6.30 2.20 5.53
C VAL A 118 -5.76 3.55 5.04
N LEU A 119 -5.56 4.51 5.94
CA LEU A 119 -5.19 5.90 5.61
C LEU A 119 -3.74 6.25 5.97
N GLY A 120 -3.05 5.38 6.69
CA GLY A 120 -1.75 5.65 7.28
C GLY A 120 -0.57 5.16 6.47
N CYS A 121 0.60 5.40 7.07
CA CYS A 121 1.86 4.86 6.62
C CYS A 121 2.05 3.39 7.04
N SER A 122 1.25 2.91 8.00
CA SER A 122 1.39 1.55 8.50
C SER A 122 0.88 0.51 7.50
N SER A 123 1.74 -0.46 7.20
CA SER A 123 1.39 -1.66 6.45
C SER A 123 0.47 -2.61 7.24
N GLY A 124 0.26 -2.36 8.55
CA GLY A 124 -0.46 -3.25 9.46
C GLY A 124 0.42 -4.35 10.07
N ILE A 125 1.72 -4.37 9.73
CA ILE A 125 2.71 -5.35 10.20
C ILE A 125 3.29 -4.88 11.55
N GLN A 126 2.45 -4.79 12.59
CA GLN A 126 2.93 -4.46 13.93
C GLN A 126 3.59 -5.66 14.66
N GLU A 127 3.42 -6.88 14.15
CA GLU A 127 4.02 -8.11 14.72
C GLU A 127 5.22 -8.59 13.89
N PHE A 128 6.26 -7.76 13.90
CA PHE A 128 7.44 -7.84 13.03
C PHE A 128 8.09 -9.23 12.89
N PRO A 129 8.39 -10.00 13.97
CA PRO A 129 9.10 -11.28 13.81
C PRO A 129 8.19 -12.43 13.40
N LEU A 130 6.90 -12.33 13.71
CA LEU A 130 5.92 -13.39 13.52
C LEU A 130 5.36 -13.37 12.09
N ALA A 131 5.07 -12.17 11.58
CA ALA A 131 4.66 -11.98 10.19
C ALA A 131 5.73 -12.47 9.22
N LEU A 132 7.00 -12.14 9.44
CA LEU A 132 8.11 -12.57 8.59
C LEU A 132 8.21 -14.10 8.52
N LYS A 133 8.22 -14.80 9.66
CA LYS A 133 8.28 -16.27 9.68
C LYS A 133 7.04 -16.93 9.06
N SER A 134 5.87 -16.34 9.24
CA SER A 134 4.65 -16.83 8.61
C SER A 134 4.73 -16.72 7.07
N LEU A 135 5.28 -15.62 6.56
CA LEU A 135 5.48 -15.40 5.12
C LEU A 135 6.59 -16.31 4.56
N GLU A 136 7.72 -16.45 5.26
CA GLU A 136 8.77 -17.41 4.90
C GLU A 136 8.21 -18.83 4.78
N LYS A 137 7.40 -19.25 5.75
CA LYS A 137 6.76 -20.57 5.73
C LYS A 137 5.78 -20.71 4.57
N ILE A 138 4.95 -19.71 4.30
CA ILE A 138 3.99 -19.73 3.20
C ILE A 138 4.74 -19.86 1.87
N GLU A 139 5.76 -19.03 1.62
CA GLU A 139 6.51 -19.07 0.37
C GLU A 139 7.34 -20.36 0.22
N LEU A 140 7.92 -20.91 1.30
CA LEU A 140 8.60 -22.21 1.23
C LEU A 140 7.62 -23.37 0.92
N ASN A 141 6.43 -23.34 1.52
CA ASN A 141 5.38 -24.32 1.25
C ASN A 141 4.72 -24.12 -0.13
N GLU A 142 4.88 -22.95 -0.76
CA GLU A 142 4.39 -22.66 -2.10
C GLU A 142 5.41 -23.05 -3.18
N PHE A 143 6.70 -22.76 -2.96
CA PHE A 143 7.74 -22.93 -3.99
C PHE A 143 8.61 -24.17 -3.84
N VAL A 144 8.93 -24.60 -2.61
CA VAL A 144 9.95 -25.64 -2.38
C VAL A 144 9.31 -26.99 -2.06
N VAL A 145 8.41 -27.04 -1.08
CA VAL A 145 7.84 -28.32 -0.58
C VAL A 145 7.09 -29.10 -1.67
N PRO A 146 6.17 -28.49 -2.46
CA PRO A 146 5.44 -29.23 -3.51
C PRO A 146 6.37 -29.78 -4.59
N CYS A 147 7.47 -29.08 -4.87
CA CYS A 147 8.46 -29.52 -5.83
C CYS A 147 9.33 -30.66 -5.29
N MET A 148 9.60 -30.70 -3.98
CA MET A 148 10.28 -31.83 -3.34
C MET A 148 9.42 -33.09 -3.40
N GLU A 149 8.12 -32.98 -3.09
CA GLU A 149 7.17 -34.08 -3.20
C GLU A 149 7.05 -34.57 -4.65
N GLN A 150 6.89 -33.65 -5.61
CA GLN A 150 6.77 -34.00 -7.04
C GLN A 150 8.02 -34.70 -7.59
N ALA A 151 9.20 -34.32 -7.10
CA ALA A 151 10.47 -34.91 -7.50
C ALA A 151 10.78 -36.26 -6.83
N GLY A 152 9.95 -36.71 -5.89
CA GLY A 152 10.12 -37.99 -5.22
C GLY A 152 11.04 -37.95 -3.99
N PHE A 153 11.33 -36.77 -3.43
CA PHE A 153 12.12 -36.69 -2.19
C PHE A 153 11.26 -37.07 -0.96
N GLY A 154 9.96 -36.71 -0.96
CA GLY A 154 9.06 -36.89 0.19
C GLY A 154 9.40 -36.01 1.39
N ASP A 155 8.56 -36.02 2.42
CA ASP A 155 8.59 -35.07 3.56
C ASP A 155 9.87 -35.11 4.40
N ARG A 156 10.68 -36.18 4.28
CA ARG A 156 11.92 -36.39 5.04
C ARG A 156 13.08 -36.98 4.24
N PHE A 157 13.04 -36.90 2.91
CA PHE A 157 14.01 -37.59 2.03
C PHE A 157 13.93 -39.13 2.10
N ASN A 158 12.79 -39.67 2.56
CA ASN A 158 12.53 -41.12 2.64
C ASN A 158 11.75 -41.67 1.42
N GLY A 159 11.47 -40.81 0.44
CA GLY A 159 10.61 -41.13 -0.70
C GLY A 159 9.11 -40.92 -0.42
N PRO A 160 8.27 -40.80 -1.47
CA PRO A 160 6.82 -40.76 -1.36
C PRO A 160 6.27 -42.03 -0.73
N THR A 161 5.16 -41.93 0.02
CA THR A 161 4.49 -43.13 0.54
C THR A 161 3.87 -43.96 -0.58
N CYS A 162 3.95 -45.28 -0.48
CA CYS A 162 3.39 -46.22 -1.46
C CYS A 162 2.78 -47.45 -0.77
N THR A 163 1.86 -48.11 -1.49
CA THR A 163 1.24 -49.37 -1.08
C THR A 163 1.50 -50.51 -2.06
N GLU A 164 1.83 -50.16 -3.31
CA GLU A 164 2.20 -51.09 -4.36
C GLU A 164 3.19 -50.42 -5.34
N ASP A 165 3.93 -51.23 -6.10
CA ASP A 165 4.89 -50.72 -7.11
C ASP A 165 4.25 -49.76 -8.12
N SER A 166 2.93 -49.88 -8.35
CA SER A 166 2.19 -48.99 -9.26
C SER A 166 2.30 -47.53 -8.85
N ASP A 167 2.32 -47.27 -7.54
CA ASP A 167 2.34 -45.96 -6.94
C ASP A 167 3.67 -45.25 -7.25
N CYS A 168 4.74 -46.02 -7.46
CA CYS A 168 6.10 -45.52 -7.72
C CYS A 168 6.45 -45.38 -9.21
N ASN A 169 5.54 -45.75 -10.11
CA ASN A 169 5.75 -45.71 -11.56
C ASN A 169 6.11 -44.31 -12.09
N GLN A 170 5.67 -43.25 -11.40
CA GLN A 170 5.97 -41.87 -11.80
C GLN A 170 7.46 -41.54 -11.74
N TRP A 171 8.23 -42.24 -10.92
CA TRP A 171 9.63 -41.93 -10.63
C TRP A 171 10.59 -43.08 -10.98
N THR A 172 10.15 -44.01 -11.83
CA THR A 172 10.90 -45.24 -12.18
C THR A 172 11.34 -46.07 -10.97
N GLY A 173 10.56 -46.01 -9.88
CA GLY A 173 10.88 -46.67 -8.62
C GLY A 173 10.08 -47.94 -8.33
N ARG A 174 10.32 -48.53 -7.17
CA ARG A 174 9.55 -49.64 -6.60
C ARG A 174 9.04 -49.29 -5.21
N CYS A 175 7.95 -49.91 -4.80
CA CYS A 175 7.44 -49.70 -3.47
C CYS A 175 8.15 -50.63 -2.49
N ASN A 176 8.88 -50.05 -1.54
CA ASN A 176 9.32 -50.78 -0.37
C ASN A 176 8.10 -50.99 0.53
N LEU A 177 7.58 -52.21 0.54
CA LEU A 177 6.38 -52.56 1.32
C LEU A 177 6.65 -52.59 2.83
N GLU A 178 7.91 -52.70 3.26
CA GLU A 178 8.29 -52.68 4.67
C GLU A 178 8.26 -51.25 5.23
N THR A 179 8.83 -50.29 4.50
CA THR A 179 8.81 -48.88 4.89
C THR A 179 7.57 -48.13 4.37
N SER A 180 6.79 -48.75 3.49
CA SER A 180 5.70 -48.13 2.72
C SER A 180 6.14 -46.87 1.97
N THR A 181 7.35 -46.88 1.39
CA THR A 181 7.90 -45.73 0.62
C THR A 181 8.48 -46.15 -0.74
N CYS A 182 8.41 -45.25 -1.72
CA CYS A 182 8.98 -45.47 -3.04
C CYS A 182 10.51 -45.37 -3.01
N GLU A 183 11.16 -46.46 -3.38
CA GLU A 183 12.58 -46.55 -3.67
C GLU A 183 12.86 -46.05 -5.07
N LEU A 184 13.84 -45.15 -5.21
CA LEU A 184 14.15 -44.46 -6.46
C LEU A 184 15.59 -44.75 -6.91
N ASP A 185 15.76 -44.89 -8.22
CA ASP A 185 16.99 -45.39 -8.83
C ASP A 185 17.85 -44.28 -9.49
N ASN A 186 17.35 -43.03 -9.57
CA ASN A 186 17.96 -41.97 -10.36
C ASN A 186 17.89 -40.57 -9.72
N LEU A 187 18.92 -40.20 -8.95
CA LEU A 187 18.99 -38.91 -8.28
C LEU A 187 19.06 -37.71 -9.24
N GLU A 188 19.73 -37.84 -10.40
CA GLU A 188 19.83 -36.74 -11.36
C GLU A 188 18.45 -36.38 -11.95
N GLU A 189 17.60 -37.38 -12.17
CA GLU A 189 16.23 -37.17 -12.63
C GLU A 189 15.36 -36.51 -11.55
N MET A 190 15.56 -36.86 -10.28
CA MET A 190 14.88 -36.21 -9.16
C MET A 190 15.30 -34.74 -9.02
N GLU A 191 16.60 -34.44 -9.00
CA GLU A 191 17.12 -33.06 -8.90
C GLU A 191 16.68 -32.21 -10.09
N SER A 192 16.72 -32.77 -11.31
CA SER A 192 16.20 -32.11 -12.52
C SER A 192 14.70 -31.87 -12.44
N THR A 193 13.91 -32.83 -11.97
CA THR A 193 12.46 -32.69 -11.80
C THR A 193 12.12 -31.61 -10.78
N PHE A 194 12.84 -31.59 -9.66
CA PHE A 194 12.70 -30.55 -8.64
C PHE A 194 13.03 -29.17 -9.22
N LEU A 195 14.17 -29.04 -9.88
CA LEU A 195 14.63 -27.74 -10.38
C LEU A 195 13.70 -27.19 -11.47
N ASN A 196 13.19 -28.04 -12.35
CA ASN A 196 12.17 -27.66 -13.32
C ASN A 196 10.88 -27.19 -12.63
N CYS A 197 10.40 -27.94 -11.62
CA CYS A 197 9.25 -27.53 -10.84
C CYS A 197 9.48 -26.17 -10.16
N PHE A 198 10.61 -25.99 -9.46
CA PHE A 198 10.93 -24.76 -8.73
C PHE A 198 11.02 -23.55 -9.66
N VAL A 199 11.69 -23.69 -10.82
CA VAL A 199 11.78 -22.61 -11.82
C VAL A 199 10.42 -22.31 -12.45
N ASP A 200 9.52 -23.29 -12.57
CA ASP A 200 8.18 -23.07 -13.09
C ASP A 200 7.24 -22.44 -12.05
N THR A 201 7.42 -22.71 -10.76
CA THR A 201 6.55 -22.21 -9.68
C THR A 201 7.02 -20.89 -9.05
N MET A 202 8.32 -20.56 -9.10
CA MET A 202 8.85 -19.36 -8.45
C MET A 202 8.20 -18.05 -8.93
N SER A 203 8.08 -17.08 -8.04
CA SER A 203 7.58 -15.74 -8.37
C SER A 203 8.63 -14.92 -9.15
N THR A 204 8.18 -13.87 -9.87
CA THR A 204 9.08 -12.99 -10.65
C THR A 204 10.07 -12.25 -9.74
N SER A 205 9.62 -11.83 -8.56
CA SER A 205 10.50 -11.24 -7.54
C SER A 205 11.57 -12.20 -7.05
N LEU A 206 11.23 -13.47 -6.81
CA LEU A 206 12.20 -14.50 -6.42
C LEU A 206 13.19 -14.77 -7.56
N GLU A 207 12.72 -14.78 -8.81
CA GLU A 207 13.60 -14.86 -9.98
C GLU A 207 14.60 -13.70 -10.02
N ASP A 208 14.12 -12.46 -9.90
CA ASP A 208 14.96 -11.27 -9.94
C ASP A 208 15.96 -11.25 -8.76
N TYR A 209 15.53 -11.67 -7.56
CA TYR A 209 16.39 -11.84 -6.40
C TYR A 209 17.48 -12.88 -6.65
N ILE A 210 17.12 -14.07 -7.17
CA ILE A 210 18.10 -15.12 -7.51
C ILE A 210 19.10 -14.60 -8.55
N ARG A 211 18.64 -13.89 -9.59
CA ARG A 211 19.52 -13.30 -10.60
C ARG A 211 20.51 -12.31 -10.00
N GLU A 212 20.07 -11.47 -9.07
CA GLU A 212 20.94 -10.53 -8.35
C GLU A 212 22.00 -11.27 -7.51
N GLN A 213 21.59 -12.29 -6.76
CA GLN A 213 22.51 -13.05 -5.88
C GLN A 213 23.50 -13.92 -6.65
N THR A 214 23.11 -14.44 -7.81
CA THR A 214 23.90 -15.41 -8.60
C THR A 214 24.66 -14.76 -9.77
N GLY A 215 24.27 -13.56 -10.18
CA GLY A 215 24.84 -12.86 -11.34
C GLY A 215 24.38 -13.41 -12.70
N ILE A 216 23.30 -14.19 -12.74
CA ILE A 216 22.65 -14.67 -13.96
C ILE A 216 22.21 -13.47 -14.80
N ARG A 217 22.52 -13.46 -16.10
CA ARG A 217 22.23 -12.29 -16.96
C ARG A 217 20.74 -12.18 -17.31
N ASP A 218 20.20 -10.97 -17.34
CA ASP A 218 18.78 -10.67 -17.66
C ASP A 218 18.30 -11.17 -19.03
N ASN A 219 19.23 -11.43 -19.95
CA ASN A 219 18.92 -11.91 -21.30
C ASN A 219 18.71 -13.43 -21.37
N VAL A 220 19.03 -14.18 -20.31
CA VAL A 220 18.78 -15.62 -20.21
C VAL A 220 17.30 -15.85 -19.86
N ALA A 221 16.55 -16.54 -20.72
CA ALA A 221 15.11 -16.73 -20.53
C ALA A 221 14.82 -17.72 -19.38
N ARG A 222 13.81 -17.41 -18.55
CA ARG A 222 13.26 -18.33 -17.54
C ARG A 222 12.90 -19.68 -18.18
N GLY A 223 13.24 -20.78 -17.49
CA GLY A 223 12.99 -22.15 -17.96
C GLY A 223 13.85 -22.60 -19.14
N SER A 224 14.78 -21.77 -19.64
CA SER A 224 15.76 -22.24 -20.62
C SER A 224 16.79 -23.16 -19.98
N GLN A 225 17.38 -24.08 -20.75
CA GLN A 225 18.43 -24.96 -20.24
C GLN A 225 19.64 -24.18 -19.70
N GLU A 226 19.96 -23.03 -20.30
CA GLU A 226 21.03 -22.15 -19.81
C GLU A 226 20.70 -21.61 -18.41
N PHE A 227 19.45 -21.19 -18.17
CA PHE A 227 18.98 -20.75 -16.86
C PHE A 227 19.03 -21.86 -15.81
N LEU A 228 18.52 -23.05 -16.15
CA LEU A 228 18.52 -24.21 -15.25
C LEU A 228 19.95 -24.62 -14.88
N ASN A 229 20.87 -24.64 -15.84
CA ASN A 229 22.27 -24.97 -15.58
C ASN A 229 22.94 -23.94 -14.67
N GLU A 230 22.67 -22.65 -14.85
CA GLU A 230 23.25 -21.59 -13.99
C GLU A 230 22.68 -21.65 -12.57
N ILE A 231 21.37 -21.91 -12.40
CA ILE A 231 20.79 -22.12 -11.06
C ILE A 231 21.33 -23.38 -10.41
N GLN A 232 21.38 -24.50 -11.13
CA GLN A 232 21.94 -25.76 -10.61
C GLN A 232 23.36 -25.54 -10.13
N GLN A 233 24.21 -24.88 -10.94
CA GLN A 233 25.59 -24.58 -10.58
C GLN A 233 25.66 -23.65 -9.34
N ALA A 234 24.80 -22.64 -9.24
CA ALA A 234 24.79 -21.72 -8.12
C ALA A 234 24.26 -22.34 -6.82
N ALA A 235 23.39 -23.35 -6.93
CA ALA A 235 22.84 -24.11 -5.82
C ALA A 235 23.60 -25.41 -5.52
N SER A 236 24.70 -25.71 -6.21
CA SER A 236 25.43 -26.96 -6.03
C SER A 236 26.40 -26.91 -4.85
N ILE A 237 26.39 -27.97 -4.02
CA ILE A 237 27.35 -28.21 -2.94
C ILE A 237 27.92 -29.64 -3.04
N THR A 238 28.97 -29.93 -2.29
CA THR A 238 29.41 -31.31 -2.04
C THR A 238 28.51 -31.92 -0.97
N ASP A 239 27.90 -33.07 -1.25
CA ASP A 239 26.91 -33.72 -0.37
C ASP A 239 27.19 -35.23 -0.24
N CYS A 240 26.65 -35.85 0.81
CA CYS A 240 26.90 -37.25 1.15
C CYS A 240 25.72 -38.13 0.74
N ILE A 241 25.95 -39.02 -0.22
CA ILE A 241 24.90 -39.84 -0.84
C ILE A 241 25.36 -41.29 -0.93
N ASN A 242 24.46 -42.24 -0.69
CA ASN A 242 24.71 -43.63 -1.02
C ASN A 242 24.42 -43.86 -2.51
N PRO A 243 25.42 -44.19 -3.35
CA PRO A 243 25.20 -44.45 -4.78
C PRO A 243 24.57 -45.83 -5.06
N SER A 244 24.34 -46.64 -4.02
CA SER A 244 23.69 -47.95 -4.14
C SER A 244 22.26 -47.80 -4.66
N ASN A 245 21.74 -48.86 -5.29
CA ASN A 245 20.35 -48.92 -5.75
C ASN A 245 19.58 -49.84 -4.78
N PRO A 246 18.63 -49.30 -3.99
CA PRO A 246 18.04 -47.96 -4.06
C PRO A 246 18.85 -46.84 -3.39
N ILE A 247 18.64 -45.61 -3.86
CA ILE A 247 19.40 -44.44 -3.39
C ILE A 247 18.94 -44.05 -1.98
N ASP A 248 19.87 -44.04 -1.02
CA ASP A 248 19.62 -43.51 0.32
C ASP A 248 20.03 -42.03 0.41
N LEU A 249 19.05 -41.18 0.74
CA LEU A 249 19.16 -39.73 0.88
C LEU A 249 19.14 -39.27 2.35
N SER A 250 19.08 -40.21 3.30
CA SER A 250 18.92 -39.94 4.74
C SER A 250 20.05 -39.09 5.35
N LYS A 251 21.23 -39.07 4.71
CA LYS A 251 22.44 -38.34 5.13
C LYS A 251 22.66 -36.99 4.43
N ARG A 252 21.79 -36.60 3.48
CA ARG A 252 21.91 -35.32 2.77
C ARG A 252 21.65 -34.12 3.68
N GLU A 253 22.34 -33.02 3.41
CA GLU A 253 22.10 -31.75 4.12
C GLU A 253 20.67 -31.25 3.90
N ARG A 254 19.95 -31.00 5.00
CA ARG A 254 18.55 -30.55 4.93
C ARG A 254 18.15 -29.65 6.10
N TYR A 255 17.04 -28.96 5.87
CA TYR A 255 16.24 -28.41 6.96
C TYR A 255 15.17 -29.43 7.35
N GLU A 256 15.14 -29.85 8.62
CA GLU A 256 14.12 -30.77 9.14
C GLU A 256 13.10 -30.04 10.04
N TRP A 257 11.85 -30.48 9.96
CA TRP A 257 10.80 -30.12 10.90
C TRP A 257 10.97 -30.92 12.19
N ASP A 258 11.73 -30.37 13.14
CA ASP A 258 11.83 -30.98 14.47
C ASP A 258 10.83 -30.32 15.43
N VAL A 259 9.77 -31.05 15.74
CA VAL A 259 8.74 -30.67 16.72
C VAL A 259 9.27 -30.81 18.17
N GLN A 260 10.36 -31.55 18.38
CA GLN A 260 10.87 -31.95 19.70
C GLN A 260 12.06 -31.12 20.19
N ARG A 261 12.84 -30.46 19.32
CA ARG A 261 13.92 -29.53 19.73
C ARG A 261 13.46 -28.07 19.72
N LEU A 262 12.80 -27.67 20.81
CA LEU A 262 12.37 -26.30 21.10
C LEU A 262 13.59 -25.37 21.36
N LEU A 263 13.99 -24.57 20.37
CA LEU A 263 14.98 -23.50 20.54
C LEU A 263 14.31 -22.18 20.94
N CYS A 264 14.80 -21.58 22.04
CA CYS A 264 14.26 -20.36 22.62
C CYS A 264 14.51 -19.12 21.75
N LYS A 265 13.62 -18.13 21.89
CA LYS A 265 13.65 -16.78 21.29
C LYS A 265 14.95 -15.98 21.49
N ALA A 266 15.91 -16.48 22.29
CA ALA A 266 17.18 -15.84 22.63
C ALA A 266 18.22 -15.89 21.49
N ASP A 267 18.33 -17.05 20.83
CA ASP A 267 19.25 -17.21 19.69
C ASP A 267 18.83 -16.34 18.50
N PHE A 268 17.54 -16.03 18.38
CA PHE A 268 16.97 -15.13 17.38
C PHE A 268 17.50 -13.68 17.49
N LEU A 269 18.01 -13.27 18.66
CA LEU A 269 18.56 -11.93 18.91
C LEU A 269 20.09 -11.94 19.03
N GLY A 270 20.75 -13.07 18.74
CA GLY A 270 22.19 -13.22 18.92
C GLY A 270 22.64 -13.18 20.39
N VAL A 271 21.71 -13.38 21.33
CA VAL A 271 21.99 -13.39 22.76
C VAL A 271 22.20 -14.83 23.18
N SER A 272 23.41 -15.15 23.67
CA SER A 272 23.74 -16.46 24.21
C SER A 272 22.69 -16.90 25.24
N ALA A 273 22.25 -18.16 25.16
CA ALA A 273 21.33 -18.78 26.11
C ALA A 273 21.79 -18.70 27.59
N ASP A 274 23.05 -18.34 27.85
CA ASP A 274 23.62 -18.16 29.17
C ASP A 274 23.41 -16.75 29.77
N ASP A 275 22.98 -15.75 28.97
CA ASP A 275 22.76 -14.38 29.45
C ASP A 275 21.36 -14.22 30.05
N THR A 276 21.25 -14.65 31.30
CA THR A 276 20.01 -14.72 32.08
C THR A 276 19.38 -13.36 32.37
N ASP A 277 20.16 -12.28 32.43
CA ASP A 277 19.64 -10.94 32.73
C ASP A 277 18.89 -10.36 31.52
N THR A 278 19.44 -10.51 30.32
CA THR A 278 18.83 -10.08 29.05
C THR A 278 17.59 -10.92 28.72
N MET A 279 17.60 -12.21 29.03
CA MET A 279 16.44 -13.10 28.90
C MET A 279 15.26 -12.72 29.82
N ASN A 280 15.55 -12.22 31.02
CA ASN A 280 14.53 -11.74 31.96
C ASN A 280 13.95 -10.37 31.58
N GLU A 281 14.66 -9.56 30.79
CA GLU A 281 14.14 -8.29 30.25
C GLU A 281 13.27 -8.50 28.99
N LEU A 282 13.56 -9.54 28.19
CA LEU A 282 12.87 -9.82 26.92
C LEU A 282 11.60 -10.68 27.08
N CYS A 283 11.46 -11.46 28.17
CA CYS A 283 10.19 -12.05 28.59
C CYS A 283 9.54 -11.06 29.59
N PRO A 284 8.34 -10.48 29.33
CA PRO A 284 7.71 -9.59 30.31
C PRO A 284 7.52 -10.36 31.63
N PRO A 285 7.78 -9.73 32.80
CA PRO A 285 7.60 -10.40 34.08
C PRO A 285 6.16 -10.90 34.18
N GLY A 286 6.01 -12.22 34.33
CA GLY A 286 4.70 -12.86 34.34
C GLY A 286 3.75 -12.15 35.30
N LEU A 287 2.50 -11.98 34.87
CA LEU A 287 1.43 -11.44 35.73
C LEU A 287 1.30 -12.32 36.98
N CYS A 288 1.84 -11.86 38.11
CA CYS A 288 1.72 -12.57 39.37
C CYS A 288 0.42 -12.17 40.07
N LEU A 289 -0.47 -13.14 40.26
CA LEU A 289 -1.66 -12.99 41.08
C LEU A 289 -1.30 -13.42 42.51
N GLY A 290 -0.61 -12.54 43.25
CA GLY A 290 -0.09 -12.82 44.60
C GLY A 290 1.19 -13.67 44.58
N ASP A 291 1.34 -14.61 45.52
CA ASP A 291 2.52 -15.49 45.64
C ASP A 291 2.59 -16.58 44.54
N PHE A 292 1.60 -16.62 43.63
CA PHE A 292 1.58 -17.52 42.47
C PHE A 292 1.75 -16.71 41.18
N CYS A 293 2.89 -16.88 40.53
CA CYS A 293 3.10 -16.46 39.15
C CYS A 293 2.73 -17.64 38.25
N LEU A 294 1.77 -17.45 37.34
CA LEU A 294 1.29 -18.49 36.42
C LEU A 294 2.30 -18.84 35.32
N GLN A 295 3.41 -18.10 35.22
CA GLN A 295 4.54 -18.40 34.35
C GLN A 295 5.78 -18.58 35.22
N ASN A 296 6.27 -19.81 35.34
CA ASN A 296 7.66 -20.03 35.71
C ASN A 296 8.53 -19.72 34.47
N ASN A 297 9.77 -19.29 34.65
CA ASN A 297 10.74 -19.10 33.54
C ASN A 297 10.90 -20.36 32.65
N SER A 298 10.49 -21.54 33.11
CA SER A 298 10.39 -22.77 32.31
C SER A 298 9.31 -22.72 31.22
N ASP A 299 8.25 -21.93 31.37
CA ASP A 299 7.18 -21.79 30.37
C ASP A 299 7.53 -20.80 29.25
N CYS A 300 8.46 -19.85 29.47
CA CYS A 300 9.02 -19.05 28.37
C CYS A 300 9.87 -19.94 27.42
N ARG A 301 10.43 -21.05 27.94
CA ARG A 301 11.10 -22.10 27.12
C ARG A 301 10.12 -23.02 26.38
N ALA A 302 8.89 -23.19 26.88
CA ALA A 302 7.89 -24.06 26.27
C ALA A 302 7.13 -23.41 25.10
N ARG A 303 7.20 -22.08 24.96
CA ARG A 303 6.61 -21.32 23.83
C ARG A 303 7.61 -21.07 22.71
N CYS A 304 8.26 -22.13 22.24
CA CYS A 304 9.06 -22.05 21.02
C CYS A 304 8.21 -22.57 19.86
N ASP A 305 8.00 -21.74 18.84
CA ASP A 305 7.38 -22.19 17.59
C ASP A 305 8.31 -23.17 16.87
N LEU A 306 7.71 -24.03 16.05
CA LEU A 306 8.41 -24.91 15.11
C LEU A 306 9.44 -24.09 14.32
N ALA A 307 10.71 -24.42 14.48
CA ALA A 307 11.81 -23.83 13.73
C ALA A 307 12.37 -24.89 12.79
N TYR A 308 12.68 -24.50 11.56
CA TYR A 308 13.48 -25.34 10.67
C TYR A 308 14.85 -25.54 11.33
N ILE A 309 15.19 -26.79 11.65
CA ILE A 309 16.50 -27.12 12.17
C ILE A 309 17.37 -27.50 10.99
N TYR A 310 18.50 -26.80 10.84
CA TYR A 310 19.54 -27.24 9.93
C TYR A 310 20.17 -28.51 10.50
N THR A 311 20.07 -29.60 9.76
CA THR A 311 20.79 -30.84 10.05
C THR A 311 22.05 -30.83 9.18
N PRO A 312 23.22 -30.41 9.74
CA PRO A 312 24.46 -30.39 8.98
C PRO A 312 24.88 -31.81 8.59
N MET A 313 25.59 -31.93 7.47
CA MET A 313 26.29 -33.16 7.12
C MET A 313 27.38 -33.42 8.17
N GLU A 314 27.36 -34.59 8.81
CA GLU A 314 28.47 -35.04 9.65
C GLU A 314 29.54 -35.68 8.76
N GLU A 315 30.51 -34.87 8.34
CA GLU A 315 31.61 -35.21 7.41
C GLU A 315 32.39 -36.49 7.83
N GLU A 316 32.39 -36.86 9.11
CA GLU A 316 33.02 -38.10 9.64
C GLU A 316 32.26 -39.39 9.29
N THR A 317 30.98 -39.33 8.92
CA THR A 317 30.11 -40.52 8.70
C THR A 317 30.05 -41.02 7.26
N CYS A 318 30.59 -40.28 6.29
CA CYS A 318 30.51 -40.61 4.86
C CYS A 318 31.60 -41.60 4.39
N ALA A 319 32.32 -42.24 5.31
CA ALA A 319 33.48 -43.09 5.00
C ALA A 319 33.48 -44.44 5.76
N GLU A 320 32.32 -44.93 6.19
CA GLU A 320 32.20 -46.25 6.83
C GLU A 320 32.12 -47.37 5.77
N GLU A 321 33.10 -48.28 5.80
CA GLU A 321 33.07 -49.57 5.09
C GLU A 321 32.36 -50.60 5.98
N ALA A 322 31.29 -51.23 5.49
CA ALA A 322 30.60 -52.32 6.18
C ALA A 322 30.80 -53.66 5.44
N CYS A 323 30.95 -54.75 6.18
CA CYS A 323 30.99 -56.10 5.63
C CYS A 323 29.56 -56.63 5.50
N ILE A 324 29.21 -57.16 4.33
CA ILE A 324 27.88 -57.72 4.00
C ILE A 324 27.49 -58.95 4.85
N SER A 325 28.42 -59.48 5.66
CA SER A 325 28.22 -60.67 6.48
C SER A 325 28.64 -60.45 7.93
N ASP A 326 27.78 -60.89 8.85
CA ASP A 326 28.01 -60.92 10.30
C ASP A 326 29.25 -61.74 10.70
N GLN A 327 29.72 -62.65 9.83
CA GLN A 327 30.89 -63.50 10.05
C GLN A 327 32.21 -62.91 9.51
N GLY A 328 32.14 -61.71 8.91
CA GLY A 328 33.30 -60.97 8.39
C GLY A 328 33.60 -61.21 6.91
N CYS A 329 34.39 -60.31 6.32
CA CYS A 329 34.80 -60.37 4.92
C CYS A 329 35.91 -61.43 4.70
N ASP A 330 35.52 -62.69 4.42
CA ASP A 330 36.42 -63.72 3.88
C ASP A 330 36.17 -63.87 2.38
N ASP A 331 37.22 -64.06 1.59
CA ASP A 331 37.21 -64.04 0.12
C ASP A 331 36.40 -65.19 -0.54
N SER A 332 35.66 -65.96 0.26
CA SER A 332 34.85 -67.11 -0.12
C SER A 332 33.46 -66.74 -0.63
N PHE A 333 32.91 -67.64 -1.46
CA PHE A 333 31.53 -67.57 -1.90
C PHE A 333 30.63 -68.39 -0.97
N HIS A 334 29.51 -67.82 -0.59
CA HIS A 334 28.51 -68.46 0.25
C HIS A 334 27.13 -68.35 -0.39
N CYS A 335 26.24 -69.27 -0.03
CA CYS A 335 24.82 -69.11 -0.35
C CYS A 335 24.22 -68.16 0.67
N MET A 336 23.73 -67.02 0.21
CA MET A 336 23.24 -65.97 1.08
C MET A 336 21.80 -65.64 0.71
N TYR A 337 21.00 -65.40 1.73
CA TYR A 337 19.77 -64.64 1.60
C TYR A 337 20.09 -63.20 1.96
N CYS A 338 19.95 -62.32 0.98
CA CYS A 338 20.12 -60.89 1.16
C CYS A 338 18.72 -60.25 1.12
N PRO A 339 18.19 -59.77 2.25
CA PRO A 339 17.00 -58.93 2.23
C PRO A 339 17.27 -57.69 1.38
N PRO A 340 16.29 -57.19 0.61
CA PRO A 340 16.43 -55.87 0.02
C PRO A 340 16.52 -54.82 1.14
N ASN A 341 17.58 -53.99 1.13
CA ASN A 341 17.84 -52.86 2.05
C ASN A 341 18.43 -53.15 3.43
N GLU A 342 18.82 -54.39 3.72
CA GLU A 342 19.66 -54.67 4.88
C GLU A 342 21.11 -54.87 4.42
N ASP A 343 22.04 -54.22 5.13
CA ASP A 343 23.48 -54.39 4.92
C ASP A 343 23.96 -55.78 5.33
N GLU A 344 23.11 -56.56 6.00
CA GLU A 344 23.41 -57.89 6.53
C GLU A 344 22.72 -58.99 5.70
N CYS A 345 23.51 -59.76 4.95
CA CYS A 345 23.03 -60.97 4.31
C CYS A 345 23.18 -62.18 5.26
N THR A 346 22.11 -62.97 5.40
CA THR A 346 22.14 -64.20 6.19
C THR A 346 22.74 -65.36 5.38
N GLU A 347 23.80 -66.00 5.89
CA GLU A 347 24.37 -67.20 5.25
C GLU A 347 23.48 -68.44 5.47
N VAL A 348 23.10 -69.10 4.37
CA VAL A 348 22.41 -70.39 4.38
C VAL A 348 23.43 -71.53 4.45
N THR A 349 23.92 -71.78 5.67
CA THR A 349 24.98 -72.77 5.97
C THR A 349 24.67 -74.20 5.48
N ALA A 350 23.39 -74.56 5.28
CA ALA A 350 22.97 -75.85 4.75
C ALA A 350 23.29 -76.07 3.26
N ILE A 351 23.54 -74.99 2.49
CA ILE A 351 23.78 -75.03 1.05
C ILE A 351 25.22 -74.63 0.76
N THR A 352 26.05 -75.63 0.41
CA THR A 352 27.49 -75.43 0.19
C THR A 352 27.90 -75.33 -1.29
N ASP A 353 26.93 -75.27 -2.22
CA ASP A 353 27.21 -75.20 -3.65
C ASP A 353 26.27 -74.26 -4.41
N GLN A 354 26.82 -73.58 -5.42
CA GLN A 354 26.14 -72.57 -6.24
C GLN A 354 24.88 -73.10 -6.92
N THR A 355 24.91 -74.32 -7.45
CA THR A 355 23.77 -74.85 -8.22
C THR A 355 22.58 -75.12 -7.31
N THR A 356 22.80 -75.62 -6.11
CA THR A 356 21.74 -75.78 -5.11
C THR A 356 21.26 -74.43 -4.61
N CYS A 357 22.15 -73.45 -4.41
CA CYS A 357 21.80 -72.10 -3.96
C CYS A 357 20.85 -71.39 -4.94
N GLU A 358 21.24 -71.29 -6.22
CA GLU A 358 20.47 -70.60 -7.25
C GLU A 358 19.10 -71.25 -7.54
N ASN A 359 18.91 -72.53 -7.17
CA ASN A 359 17.65 -73.26 -7.33
C ASN A 359 16.83 -73.36 -6.03
N SER A 360 17.36 -72.88 -4.91
CA SER A 360 16.68 -72.89 -3.61
C SER A 360 16.03 -71.54 -3.37
N VAL A 361 14.97 -71.55 -2.57
CA VAL A 361 14.23 -70.34 -2.20
C VAL A 361 14.26 -70.15 -0.70
N ALA A 362 14.50 -68.92 -0.27
CA ALA A 362 14.13 -68.47 1.06
C ALA A 362 12.64 -68.14 1.04
N CYS A 363 11.86 -68.73 1.94
CA CYS A 363 10.50 -68.30 2.16
C CYS A 363 10.50 -67.22 3.23
N VAL A 364 10.24 -65.99 2.82
CA VAL A 364 10.02 -64.90 3.78
C VAL A 364 8.58 -65.03 4.24
N LEU A 365 8.39 -65.57 5.44
CA LEU A 365 7.09 -65.51 6.09
C LEU A 365 6.84 -64.05 6.45
N PRO A 366 5.59 -63.57 6.37
CA PRO A 366 5.40 -62.15 6.55
C PRO A 366 5.43 -61.73 8.05
N SER A 367 5.73 -62.66 8.97
CA SER A 367 6.23 -62.40 10.33
C SER A 367 7.68 -61.87 10.35
N GLY A 368 8.35 -61.81 9.19
CA GLY A 368 9.78 -61.53 9.05
C GLY A 368 10.66 -62.78 9.19
N GLU A 369 10.09 -63.90 9.64
CA GLU A 369 10.84 -65.16 9.75
C GLU A 369 11.20 -65.70 8.36
N VAL A 370 12.48 -65.95 8.15
CA VAL A 370 13.00 -66.50 6.90
C VAL A 370 13.21 -68.00 7.06
N VAL A 371 12.40 -68.78 6.35
CA VAL A 371 12.42 -70.23 6.42
C VAL A 371 13.01 -70.80 5.12
N PHE A 372 14.03 -71.66 5.25
CA PHE A 372 14.81 -72.15 4.10
C PHE A 372 14.41 -73.57 3.62
N ASP A 373 13.46 -74.24 4.28
CA ASP A 373 13.08 -75.63 3.99
C ASP A 373 11.73 -75.79 3.26
N LEU A 374 11.12 -74.69 2.83
CA LEU A 374 9.84 -74.69 2.10
C LEU A 374 10.04 -74.60 0.59
N THR A 375 9.22 -75.35 -0.17
CA THR A 375 9.14 -75.15 -1.63
C THR A 375 8.39 -73.86 -1.97
N GLU A 376 8.58 -73.33 -3.19
CA GLU A 376 7.86 -72.13 -3.67
C GLU A 376 6.33 -72.24 -3.49
N SER A 377 5.77 -73.43 -3.72
CA SER A 377 4.34 -73.68 -3.55
C SER A 377 3.89 -73.80 -2.10
N GLU A 378 4.75 -74.32 -1.21
CA GLU A 378 4.45 -74.39 0.22
C GLU A 378 4.56 -73.00 0.84
N CYS A 379 5.59 -72.22 0.45
CA CYS A 379 5.79 -70.85 0.86
C CYS A 379 4.57 -69.96 0.59
N ARG A 380 3.98 -70.04 -0.62
CA ARG A 380 2.79 -69.26 -0.99
C ARG A 380 1.50 -69.69 -0.28
N ASN A 381 1.46 -70.90 0.31
CA ASN A 381 0.29 -71.43 1.01
C ASN A 381 0.36 -71.25 2.53
N VAL A 382 1.55 -70.97 3.06
CA VAL A 382 1.74 -70.52 4.44
C VAL A 382 1.57 -69.00 4.45
N GLY A 383 0.73 -68.50 5.33
CA GLY A 383 0.51 -67.07 5.48
C GLY A 383 -0.07 -66.79 6.85
N TYR A 384 -0.06 -65.54 7.25
CA TYR A 384 -0.76 -65.08 8.44
C TYR A 384 -1.74 -63.99 8.04
N CYS A 385 -2.75 -63.77 8.87
CA CYS A 385 -3.63 -62.63 8.69
C CYS A 385 -3.02 -61.39 9.34
N SER A 386 -2.89 -60.30 8.59
CA SER A 386 -2.44 -59.01 9.14
C SER A 386 -3.37 -58.41 10.20
N GLY A 387 -4.56 -59.00 10.40
CA GLY A 387 -5.48 -58.64 11.47
C GLY A 387 -6.03 -59.86 12.22
N ASP A 388 -6.24 -59.72 13.52
CA ASP A 388 -6.90 -60.78 14.29
C ASP A 388 -8.40 -60.86 13.98
N CYS A 389 -8.97 -62.05 14.18
CA CYS A 389 -10.39 -62.30 14.08
C CYS A 389 -11.06 -62.12 15.45
N VAL A 390 -12.33 -61.69 15.46
CA VAL A 390 -13.07 -61.48 16.72
C VAL A 390 -13.43 -62.83 17.34
N GLY A 391 -12.96 -63.06 18.56
CA GLY A 391 -13.25 -64.28 19.31
C GLY A 391 -12.49 -64.33 20.63
N PRO A 392 -13.08 -64.89 21.70
CA PRO A 392 -12.40 -65.01 22.97
C PRO A 392 -11.20 -65.96 22.83
N SER A 393 -10.00 -65.47 23.12
CA SER A 393 -8.79 -66.27 23.25
C SER A 393 -8.11 -65.97 24.59
N CYS A 394 -7.37 -66.93 25.14
CA CYS A 394 -6.51 -66.64 26.29
C CYS A 394 -5.07 -66.56 25.79
N VAL A 395 -4.48 -65.37 25.89
CA VAL A 395 -3.16 -65.04 25.32
C VAL A 395 -2.22 -64.56 26.42
N SER A 396 -0.92 -64.76 26.21
CA SER A 396 0.13 -64.25 27.09
C SER A 396 0.31 -62.76 26.84
N PHE A 397 0.32 -61.94 27.89
CA PHE A 397 0.66 -60.53 27.73
C PHE A 397 2.10 -60.34 27.25
N ASP A 398 3.02 -61.20 27.70
CA ASP A 398 4.43 -61.13 27.32
C ASP A 398 4.72 -61.71 25.92
N GLY A 399 3.67 -62.05 25.16
CA GLY A 399 3.80 -62.63 23.82
C GLY A 399 4.41 -64.05 23.79
N ILE A 400 4.55 -64.68 24.96
CA ILE A 400 5.16 -66.00 25.10
C ILE A 400 4.11 -67.09 24.76
N GLU A 401 4.41 -67.94 23.78
CA GLU A 401 3.53 -69.02 23.34
C GLU A 401 3.26 -70.04 24.46
N GLY A 402 4.28 -70.33 25.27
CA GLY A 402 4.20 -71.20 26.43
C GLY A 402 5.46 -71.14 27.29
N VAL A 403 5.42 -71.78 28.45
CA VAL A 403 6.59 -71.94 29.32
C VAL A 403 6.74 -73.39 29.74
N CYS A 404 7.97 -73.86 29.73
CA CYS A 404 8.30 -75.19 30.20
C CYS A 404 8.41 -75.16 31.74
N ALA A 405 7.58 -75.93 32.44
CA ALA A 405 7.54 -75.91 33.90
C ALA A 405 7.39 -77.29 34.52
N PHE A 406 7.87 -77.43 35.76
CA PHE A 406 7.64 -78.61 36.59
C PHE A 406 7.64 -78.28 38.08
N ASP A 407 6.81 -78.98 38.84
CA ASP A 407 6.74 -78.81 40.30
C ASP A 407 7.96 -79.45 40.98
N THR A 408 8.69 -78.67 41.78
CA THR A 408 9.89 -79.12 42.48
C THR A 408 10.27 -78.20 43.65
N ASP A 409 11.44 -78.40 44.27
CA ASP A 409 12.02 -77.45 45.23
C ASP A 409 13.13 -76.60 44.57
N SER A 410 13.50 -75.47 45.19
CA SER A 410 14.45 -74.52 44.59
C SER A 410 15.79 -75.17 44.27
N THR A 411 16.24 -76.09 45.12
CA THR A 411 17.54 -76.75 44.95
C THR A 411 17.55 -77.63 43.71
N THR A 412 16.45 -78.33 43.46
CA THR A 412 16.30 -79.18 42.28
C THR A 412 16.12 -78.33 41.02
N CYS A 413 15.42 -77.19 41.11
CA CYS A 413 15.30 -76.23 40.02
C CYS A 413 16.67 -75.65 39.59
N ASP A 414 17.44 -75.11 40.55
CA ASP A 414 18.77 -74.53 40.28
C ASP A 414 19.74 -75.57 39.67
N ASN A 415 19.66 -76.81 40.16
CA ASN A 415 20.46 -77.92 39.62
C ASN A 415 20.05 -78.28 38.20
N PHE A 416 18.76 -78.20 37.85
CA PHE A 416 18.29 -78.43 36.48
C PHE A 416 18.89 -77.40 35.53
N GLY A 417 18.79 -76.10 35.84
CA GLY A 417 19.38 -75.04 35.03
C GLY A 417 20.88 -75.20 34.86
N THR A 418 21.60 -75.49 35.95
CA THR A 418 23.06 -75.68 35.91
C THR A 418 23.49 -76.89 35.08
N ASN A 419 22.78 -78.01 35.19
CA ASN A 419 23.16 -79.26 34.50
C ASN A 419 22.85 -79.23 33.01
N ASN A 420 21.81 -78.52 32.61
CA ASN A 420 21.35 -78.45 31.22
C ASN A 420 21.80 -77.16 30.50
N GLY A 421 22.40 -76.21 31.22
CA GLY A 421 22.83 -74.92 30.65
C GLY A 421 21.66 -73.96 30.39
N GLU A 422 20.53 -74.18 31.06
CA GLU A 422 19.29 -73.43 30.87
C GLU A 422 19.11 -72.37 31.96
N THR A 423 18.42 -71.28 31.62
CA THR A 423 17.99 -70.30 32.63
C THR A 423 16.70 -70.79 33.27
N VAL A 424 16.69 -70.86 34.59
CA VAL A 424 15.55 -71.32 35.39
C VAL A 424 15.16 -70.26 36.41
N GLU A 425 13.87 -70.16 36.66
CA GLU A 425 13.30 -69.34 37.72
C GLU A 425 12.49 -70.23 38.66
N PHE A 426 12.81 -70.17 39.95
CA PHE A 426 12.06 -70.88 40.97
C PHE A 426 11.13 -69.91 41.70
N ASP A 427 9.84 -70.15 41.58
CA ASP A 427 8.84 -69.54 42.45
C ASP A 427 8.18 -70.64 43.27
N MET A 428 7.91 -70.35 44.55
CA MET A 428 7.54 -71.22 45.69
C MET A 428 7.58 -72.77 45.56
N THR A 429 6.94 -73.37 44.56
CA THR A 429 6.85 -74.83 44.33
C THR A 429 7.08 -75.28 42.88
N THR A 430 7.33 -74.36 41.95
CA THR A 430 7.39 -74.63 40.51
C THR A 430 8.67 -74.05 39.93
N CYS A 431 9.40 -74.86 39.15
CA CYS A 431 10.55 -74.43 38.38
C CYS A 431 10.11 -74.09 36.97
N LEU A 432 10.39 -72.87 36.53
CA LEU A 432 10.15 -72.38 35.18
C LEU A 432 11.47 -72.40 34.42
N VAL A 433 11.52 -73.03 33.25
CA VAL A 433 12.71 -73.04 32.38
C VAL A 433 12.52 -71.94 31.34
N THR A 434 13.04 -70.75 31.63
CA THR A 434 12.73 -69.51 30.92
C THR A 434 13.48 -69.36 29.59
N SER A 435 14.55 -70.12 29.38
CA SER A 435 15.30 -70.17 28.12
C SER A 435 14.67 -71.07 27.05
N VAL A 436 13.70 -71.92 27.42
CA VAL A 436 13.02 -72.84 26.50
C VAL A 436 11.77 -72.14 25.96
N THR A 437 11.77 -71.83 24.67
CA THR A 437 10.71 -71.06 24.01
C THR A 437 9.78 -71.90 23.12
N SER A 438 10.03 -73.20 22.96
CA SER A 438 9.21 -74.09 22.13
C SER A 438 8.73 -75.35 22.87
N GLU A 439 7.54 -75.85 22.48
CA GLU A 439 7.01 -77.11 23.00
C GLU A 439 7.94 -78.29 22.68
N ALA A 440 8.54 -78.29 21.48
CA ALA A 440 9.43 -79.36 21.04
C ALA A 440 10.67 -79.48 21.92
N ASP A 441 11.28 -78.34 22.28
CA ASP A 441 12.46 -78.28 23.15
C ASP A 441 12.08 -78.63 24.59
N CYS A 442 10.92 -78.21 25.08
CA CYS A 442 10.40 -78.63 26.38
C CYS A 442 10.18 -80.14 26.44
N ASN A 443 9.61 -80.72 25.38
CA ASN A 443 9.40 -82.16 25.26
C ASN A 443 10.70 -82.95 25.16
N ALA A 444 11.79 -82.36 24.67
CA ALA A 444 13.12 -83.00 24.66
C ALA A 444 13.64 -83.30 26.08
N TYR A 445 13.16 -82.56 27.09
CA TYR A 445 13.48 -82.79 28.50
C TYR A 445 12.61 -83.87 29.17
N GLN A 446 11.54 -84.36 28.51
CA GLN A 446 10.70 -85.44 29.04
C GLN A 446 11.51 -86.73 29.17
N GLY A 447 11.88 -87.07 30.41
CA GLY A 447 12.71 -88.23 30.74
C GLY A 447 13.87 -87.91 31.69
N THR A 448 14.24 -86.64 31.83
CA THR A 448 15.19 -86.17 32.86
C THR A 448 14.50 -85.92 34.20
N GLU A 449 13.25 -85.41 34.18
CA GLU A 449 12.39 -85.26 35.36
C GLU A 449 10.97 -85.77 35.06
N PRO A 450 10.24 -86.36 36.04
CA PRO A 450 8.98 -87.06 35.79
C PRO A 450 7.73 -86.18 35.57
N THR A 451 7.85 -84.84 35.62
CA THR A 451 6.69 -83.93 35.60
C THR A 451 6.89 -82.66 34.76
N ILE A 452 7.90 -82.59 33.89
CA ILE A 452 8.09 -81.43 33.01
C ILE A 452 7.06 -81.40 31.88
N ALA A 453 6.36 -80.28 31.77
CA ALA A 453 5.31 -80.05 30.79
C ALA A 453 5.42 -78.63 30.21
N TRP A 454 5.01 -78.52 28.95
CA TRP A 454 4.80 -77.24 28.29
C TRP A 454 3.42 -76.72 28.68
N TYR A 455 3.36 -75.49 29.17
CA TYR A 455 2.12 -74.82 29.55
C TYR A 455 1.88 -73.63 28.63
N THR A 456 0.68 -73.52 28.07
CA THR A 456 0.23 -72.39 27.25
C THR A 456 -0.87 -71.62 27.97
N CYS A 457 -1.16 -70.37 27.55
CA CYS A 457 -2.31 -69.64 28.10
C CYS A 457 -3.65 -70.32 27.82
N SER A 458 -3.72 -71.14 26.77
CA SER A 458 -4.91 -71.92 26.42
C SER A 458 -5.24 -73.00 27.48
N ASP A 459 -4.23 -73.54 28.18
CA ASP A 459 -4.42 -74.50 29.27
C ASP A 459 -5.12 -73.89 30.49
N PHE A 460 -5.13 -72.55 30.59
CA PHE A 460 -5.77 -71.78 31.65
C PHE A 460 -7.11 -71.14 31.22
N ALA A 461 -7.58 -71.41 29.99
CA ALA A 461 -8.71 -70.71 29.35
C ALA A 461 -10.03 -70.64 30.16
N ALA A 462 -10.32 -71.65 31.00
CA ALA A 462 -11.52 -71.65 31.85
C ALA A 462 -11.44 -70.66 33.03
N ASN A 463 -10.24 -70.21 33.39
CA ASN A 463 -9.95 -69.38 34.55
C ASN A 463 -9.45 -67.98 34.18
N CYS A 464 -9.14 -67.68 32.91
CA CYS A 464 -8.66 -66.37 32.46
C CYS A 464 -9.66 -65.20 32.72
N ALA A 465 -10.88 -65.49 33.22
CA ALA A 465 -11.95 -64.51 33.45
C ALA A 465 -12.40 -64.35 34.93
N THR A 466 -11.91 -65.15 35.89
CA THR A 466 -12.48 -65.15 37.26
C THR A 466 -11.45 -65.00 38.37
N GLU A 467 -11.71 -64.07 39.31
CA GLU A 467 -10.89 -63.66 40.47
C GLU A 467 -10.52 -64.76 41.50
N ASN A 468 -10.82 -66.04 41.27
CA ASN A 468 -10.53 -67.12 42.22
C ASN A 468 -9.90 -68.33 41.53
N ILE A 469 -8.57 -68.43 41.54
CA ILE A 469 -7.82 -69.55 40.98
C ILE A 469 -6.88 -70.13 42.05
N THR A 470 -6.99 -71.44 42.30
CA THR A 470 -6.21 -72.18 43.32
C THR A 470 -5.29 -73.27 42.75
N LEU A 471 -4.96 -73.23 41.45
CA LEU A 471 -3.95 -74.11 40.84
C LEU A 471 -3.04 -73.30 39.92
N GLY A 472 -1.71 -73.40 40.15
CA GLY A 472 -0.67 -72.93 39.23
C GLY A 472 -0.52 -71.42 39.06
N MET A 473 -0.61 -70.63 40.14
CA MET A 473 -0.51 -69.16 40.07
C MET A 473 0.76 -68.64 39.40
N GLU A 474 1.85 -69.41 39.39
CA GLU A 474 3.18 -68.89 39.08
C GLU A 474 3.54 -69.05 37.60
N THR A 475 3.20 -70.17 36.97
CA THR A 475 3.26 -70.34 35.51
C THR A 475 2.33 -69.35 34.80
N GLN A 476 1.11 -69.19 35.30
CA GLN A 476 0.15 -68.21 34.76
C GLN A 476 0.60 -66.76 34.99
N ARG A 477 1.27 -66.47 36.12
CA ARG A 477 1.82 -65.14 36.44
C ARG A 477 3.06 -64.83 35.61
N TYR A 478 3.91 -65.82 35.35
CA TYR A 478 5.06 -65.66 34.47
C TYR A 478 4.61 -65.37 33.03
N MET A 479 3.60 -66.07 32.55
CA MET A 479 3.03 -65.83 31.22
C MET A 479 2.03 -64.66 31.15
N ASN A 480 1.64 -64.09 32.30
CA ASN A 480 0.63 -63.03 32.39
C ASN A 480 -0.62 -63.27 31.51
N CYS A 481 -1.18 -64.48 31.58
CA CYS A 481 -2.28 -64.87 30.69
C CYS A 481 -3.56 -64.05 30.94
N TYR A 482 -4.16 -63.50 29.88
CA TYR A 482 -5.42 -62.76 29.95
C TYR A 482 -6.41 -63.15 28.84
N GLN A 483 -7.69 -62.86 29.07
CA GLN A 483 -8.73 -63.06 28.05
C GLN A 483 -8.72 -61.91 27.04
N SER A 484 -8.30 -62.19 25.81
CA SER A 484 -8.41 -61.30 24.65
C SER A 484 -9.77 -61.45 23.98
N MET A 485 -10.29 -60.37 23.38
CA MET A 485 -11.48 -60.41 22.51
C MET A 485 -11.14 -60.81 21.07
N TRP A 486 -9.86 -60.99 20.78
CA TRP A 486 -9.33 -61.29 19.46
C TRP A 486 -8.56 -62.61 19.48
N LYS A 487 -8.66 -63.38 18.40
CA LYS A 487 -7.97 -64.64 18.16
C LYS A 487 -7.29 -64.59 16.79
N GLU A 488 -6.27 -65.41 16.59
CA GLU A 488 -5.69 -65.60 15.25
C GLU A 488 -6.74 -66.14 14.27
N CYS A 489 -6.70 -65.66 13.03
CA CYS A 489 -7.56 -66.16 11.95
C CYS A 489 -6.98 -67.46 11.37
N GLU A 490 -7.78 -68.53 11.26
CA GLU A 490 -7.27 -69.85 10.86
C GLU A 490 -7.20 -70.00 9.32
N THR A 491 -7.87 -69.13 8.56
CA THR A 491 -7.93 -69.24 7.10
C THR A 491 -7.90 -67.87 6.41
N GLN A 492 -7.39 -67.84 5.18
CA GLN A 492 -7.45 -66.65 4.30
C GLN A 492 -8.86 -66.06 4.18
N THR A 493 -9.89 -66.91 4.06
CA THR A 493 -11.27 -66.43 3.95
C THR A 493 -11.74 -65.79 5.26
N GLU A 494 -11.40 -66.36 6.40
CA GLU A 494 -11.73 -65.78 7.71
C GLU A 494 -11.00 -64.43 7.90
N CYS A 495 -9.73 -64.36 7.51
CA CYS A 495 -8.93 -63.15 7.53
C CYS A 495 -9.53 -62.00 6.70
N GLU A 496 -9.85 -62.26 5.43
CA GLU A 496 -10.34 -61.24 4.50
C GLU A 496 -11.79 -60.80 4.78
N THR A 497 -12.57 -61.59 5.54
CA THR A 497 -14.00 -61.31 5.78
C THR A 497 -14.33 -60.91 7.22
N GLU A 498 -13.63 -61.46 8.20
CA GLU A 498 -13.86 -61.25 9.63
C GLU A 498 -12.64 -60.67 10.36
N GLY A 499 -11.45 -60.72 9.74
CA GLY A 499 -10.21 -60.18 10.28
C GLY A 499 -10.07 -58.67 10.07
N GLY A 500 -9.30 -58.05 10.97
CA GLY A 500 -9.00 -56.63 10.94
C GLY A 500 -9.09 -56.00 12.32
N TYR A 501 -8.54 -54.80 12.45
CA TYR A 501 -8.55 -54.08 13.71
C TYR A 501 -8.71 -52.59 13.49
N CYS A 502 -9.25 -51.93 14.50
CA CYS A 502 -9.27 -50.48 14.56
C CYS A 502 -7.96 -50.00 15.21
N THR A 503 -7.38 -48.91 14.69
CA THR A 503 -6.16 -48.30 15.22
C THR A 503 -6.29 -47.78 16.67
N ASP A 504 -7.49 -47.79 17.25
CA ASP A 504 -7.73 -47.54 18.67
C ASP A 504 -7.21 -48.65 19.61
N ARG A 505 -7.02 -49.86 19.08
CA ARG A 505 -6.77 -51.09 19.85
C ARG A 505 -5.59 -50.99 20.82
N PRO A 506 -4.37 -50.56 20.41
CA PRO A 506 -3.23 -50.50 21.34
C PRO A 506 -3.40 -49.44 22.43
N TYR A 507 -4.24 -48.42 22.20
CA TYR A 507 -4.44 -47.31 23.13
C TYR A 507 -5.61 -47.54 24.09
N ALA A 508 -6.56 -48.39 23.69
CA ALA A 508 -7.73 -48.75 24.47
C ALA A 508 -7.54 -50.07 25.25
N ILE A 509 -6.30 -50.57 25.41
CA ILE A 509 -5.97 -51.67 26.32
C ILE A 509 -5.05 -51.10 27.40
N THR A 510 -5.58 -50.88 28.61
CA THR A 510 -4.78 -50.38 29.75
C THR A 510 -4.44 -51.51 30.72
N ILE A 511 -3.17 -51.52 31.16
CA ILE A 511 -2.61 -52.56 32.01
C ILE A 511 -2.12 -51.95 33.31
N HIS A 512 -2.58 -52.50 34.42
CA HIS A 512 -2.20 -52.05 35.75
C HIS A 512 -1.20 -53.04 36.37
N SER A 513 0.08 -52.69 36.39
CA SER A 513 1.15 -53.62 36.82
C SER A 513 1.48 -53.61 38.31
N TYR A 514 0.85 -52.75 39.13
CA TYR A 514 1.51 -52.38 40.38
C TYR A 514 1.36 -53.31 41.59
N ASP A 515 0.44 -54.29 41.69
CA ASP A 515 0.46 -55.18 42.89
C ASP A 515 -0.30 -56.55 42.86
N TYR A 516 -1.26 -56.86 41.96
CA TYR A 516 -2.02 -58.13 41.97
C TYR A 516 -2.63 -58.40 40.55
N PRO A 517 -3.22 -59.59 40.22
CA PRO A 517 -3.20 -60.14 38.85
C PRO A 517 -3.69 -59.13 37.82
N ILE A 518 -2.96 -59.07 36.69
CA ILE A 518 -3.25 -58.17 35.58
C ILE A 518 -4.69 -58.45 35.11
N ILE A 519 -5.63 -57.57 35.47
CA ILE A 519 -6.96 -57.54 34.88
C ILE A 519 -6.86 -56.47 33.79
N PRO A 520 -6.64 -56.83 32.51
CA PRO A 520 -6.73 -55.84 31.45
C PRO A 520 -8.16 -55.31 31.44
N GLN A 521 -8.31 -54.01 31.66
CA GLN A 521 -9.59 -53.36 31.40
C GLN A 521 -9.60 -52.99 29.92
N ILE A 522 -10.66 -53.42 29.26
CA ILE A 522 -10.90 -53.13 27.84
C ILE A 522 -11.46 -51.71 27.77
N GLY A 523 -10.56 -50.76 27.49
CA GLY A 523 -10.82 -49.36 27.18
C GLY A 523 -9.73 -48.41 27.67
N GLY A 524 -9.77 -47.18 27.17
CA GLY A 524 -8.89 -46.08 27.57
C GLY A 524 -9.67 -44.79 27.79
N CYS A 525 -9.17 -43.90 28.65
CA CYS A 525 -9.82 -42.62 28.95
C CYS A 525 -9.19 -41.50 28.12
N PHE A 526 -9.93 -40.94 27.16
CA PHE A 526 -9.45 -39.89 26.27
C PHE A 526 -10.08 -38.53 26.62
N THR A 527 -9.31 -37.46 26.45
CA THR A 527 -9.77 -36.08 26.56
C THR A 527 -9.59 -35.37 25.22
N GLY A 528 -10.34 -34.31 24.95
CA GLY A 528 -10.15 -33.50 23.73
C GLY A 528 -8.89 -32.62 23.74
N GLY A 529 -8.04 -32.72 24.79
CA GLY A 529 -6.90 -31.84 25.05
C GLY A 529 -7.28 -30.47 25.63
N GLU A 530 -6.32 -29.82 26.30
CA GLU A 530 -6.45 -28.42 26.78
C GLU A 530 -5.99 -27.43 25.70
N TYR A 531 -6.79 -26.39 25.44
CA TYR A 531 -6.43 -25.29 24.55
C TYR A 531 -5.86 -24.15 25.36
N PHE A 532 -4.55 -23.93 25.27
CA PHE A 532 -3.91 -22.77 25.87
C PHE A 532 -3.10 -22.01 24.82
N GLY A 533 -3.68 -20.95 24.27
CA GLY A 533 -3.01 -19.76 23.70
C GLY A 533 -1.97 -19.91 22.58
N THR A 534 -1.50 -21.11 22.28
CA THR A 534 -0.46 -21.44 21.30
C THR A 534 -0.65 -22.90 20.86
N LEU A 535 -1.56 -23.12 19.92
CA LEU A 535 -1.48 -24.11 18.82
C LEU A 535 -1.08 -25.57 19.10
N ILE A 536 -1.20 -26.12 20.31
CA ILE A 536 -1.13 -27.57 20.53
C ILE A 536 -2.21 -27.91 21.56
N ALA A 537 -3.01 -28.95 21.30
CA ALA A 537 -3.80 -29.59 22.33
C ALA A 537 -2.83 -30.10 23.40
N HIS A 538 -2.60 -29.33 24.45
CA HIS A 538 -1.71 -29.74 25.51
C HIS A 538 -2.42 -30.84 26.29
N CYS A 539 -1.85 -32.03 26.19
CA CYS A 539 -2.16 -33.08 27.13
C CYS A 539 -1.60 -32.67 28.48
N ASN A 540 -2.33 -32.99 29.55
CA ASN A 540 -1.75 -32.90 30.88
C ASN A 540 -0.42 -33.67 30.87
N PRO A 541 0.63 -33.29 31.62
CA PRO A 541 1.88 -34.06 31.68
C PRO A 541 1.71 -35.54 32.10
N LYS A 542 0.53 -35.91 32.59
CA LYS A 542 0.13 -37.27 32.94
C LYS A 542 -0.66 -37.99 31.84
N GLU A 543 -0.91 -37.31 30.73
CA GLU A 543 -1.65 -37.76 29.56
C GLU A 543 -0.70 -37.80 28.36
N THR A 544 -0.97 -38.71 27.43
CA THR A 544 -0.18 -38.90 26.21
C THR A 544 -0.98 -38.39 25.02
N TYR A 545 -0.34 -37.60 24.15
CA TYR A 545 -0.97 -37.04 22.97
C TYR A 545 -1.16 -38.08 21.86
N PHE A 546 -2.35 -38.10 21.28
CA PHE A 546 -2.73 -38.90 20.12
C PHE A 546 -3.58 -38.08 19.16
N ARG A 547 -3.68 -38.53 17.90
CA ARG A 547 -4.57 -37.93 16.89
C ARG A 547 -6.00 -37.77 17.44
N ALA A 548 -6.48 -38.78 18.17
CA ALA A 548 -7.80 -38.81 18.81
C ALA A 548 -7.95 -37.97 20.10
N GLY A 549 -6.93 -37.21 20.49
CA GLY A 549 -6.87 -36.42 21.71
C GLY A 549 -5.89 -36.97 22.75
N CYS A 550 -6.06 -36.60 24.01
CA CYS A 550 -5.11 -36.92 25.08
C CYS A 550 -5.55 -38.15 25.89
N HIS A 551 -4.77 -39.21 25.88
CA HIS A 551 -5.05 -40.44 26.64
C HIS A 551 -4.52 -40.34 28.08
N ASN A 552 -5.40 -40.53 29.06
CA ASN A 552 -5.03 -40.55 30.47
C ASN A 552 -4.70 -41.98 30.92
N THR A 553 -3.40 -42.30 30.91
CA THR A 553 -2.86 -43.62 31.27
C THR A 553 -3.00 -44.00 32.74
N ARG A 554 -3.51 -43.09 33.59
CA ARG A 554 -3.72 -43.33 35.03
C ARG A 554 -5.18 -43.65 35.39
N VAL A 555 -6.08 -43.58 34.41
CA VAL A 555 -7.50 -43.86 34.59
C VAL A 555 -7.79 -45.22 34.00
N PHE A 556 -8.06 -46.20 34.87
CA PHE A 556 -8.15 -47.61 34.49
C PHE A 556 -9.58 -48.16 34.47
N THR A 557 -10.58 -47.35 34.83
CA THR A 557 -11.98 -47.78 34.79
C THR A 557 -12.88 -46.74 34.12
N PRO A 558 -13.98 -47.16 33.47
CA PRO A 558 -14.97 -46.26 32.89
C PRO A 558 -15.56 -45.28 33.94
N GLU A 559 -15.78 -45.75 35.16
CA GLU A 559 -16.30 -44.92 36.26
C GLU A 559 -15.29 -43.85 36.68
N ALA A 560 -13.99 -44.18 36.74
CA ALA A 560 -12.94 -43.22 37.06
C ALA A 560 -12.79 -42.16 35.94
N CYS A 561 -12.99 -42.55 34.68
CA CYS A 561 -12.96 -41.63 33.53
C CYS A 561 -14.10 -40.61 33.56
N THR A 562 -15.25 -40.99 34.14
CA THR A 562 -16.39 -40.09 34.29
C THR A 562 -16.39 -39.28 35.60
N PHE A 563 -15.54 -39.64 36.58
CA PHE A 563 -15.52 -39.01 37.92
C PHE A 563 -14.61 -37.77 38.03
N PHE A 564 -13.65 -37.57 37.11
CA PHE A 564 -12.73 -36.41 37.07
C PHE A 564 -13.37 -35.10 36.54
N THR A 565 -14.65 -34.87 36.81
CA THR A 565 -15.47 -33.72 36.33
C THR A 565 -15.14 -32.37 36.99
N GLY A 566 -13.99 -32.23 37.64
CA GLY A 566 -13.51 -30.95 38.16
C GLY A 566 -12.88 -30.03 37.09
N ASN A 567 -12.49 -30.59 35.94
CA ASN A 567 -11.91 -29.86 34.82
C ASN A 567 -12.97 -29.58 33.74
N LEU A 568 -12.87 -28.42 33.07
CA LEU A 568 -13.83 -27.92 32.07
C LEU A 568 -13.88 -28.75 30.76
N ILE A 569 -13.09 -29.82 30.64
CA ILE A 569 -12.93 -30.58 29.39
C ILE A 569 -13.58 -31.95 29.54
N PRO A 570 -14.51 -32.33 28.65
CA PRO A 570 -15.16 -33.64 28.69
C PRO A 570 -14.14 -34.76 28.43
N GLN A 571 -14.16 -35.79 29.29
CA GLN A 571 -13.41 -37.04 29.10
C GLN A 571 -14.36 -38.14 28.62
N GLN A 572 -13.86 -39.07 27.81
CA GLN A 572 -14.62 -40.17 27.22
C GLN A 572 -13.86 -41.49 27.33
N TRP A 573 -14.52 -42.51 27.88
CA TRP A 573 -14.02 -43.88 27.83
C TRP A 573 -14.26 -44.46 26.43
N VAL A 574 -13.19 -44.90 25.77
CA VAL A 574 -13.21 -45.51 24.44
C VAL A 574 -12.79 -46.96 24.58
N THR A 575 -13.70 -47.89 24.31
CA THR A 575 -13.38 -49.33 24.21
C THR A 575 -12.85 -49.63 22.80
N PRO A 576 -11.92 -50.58 22.60
CA PRO A 576 -11.44 -50.99 21.28
C PRO A 576 -12.60 -51.38 20.35
N ALA A 577 -12.59 -50.96 19.09
CA ALA A 577 -13.61 -51.38 18.14
C ALA A 577 -13.34 -52.79 17.61
N THR A 578 -14.40 -53.61 17.53
CA THR A 578 -14.32 -54.99 17.04
C THR A 578 -14.81 -55.13 15.60
N THR A 579 -15.41 -54.08 15.03
CA THR A 579 -15.88 -54.07 13.65
C THR A 579 -15.57 -52.72 13.00
N GLN A 580 -15.49 -52.70 11.66
CA GLN A 580 -15.34 -51.46 10.89
C GLN A 580 -16.41 -50.42 11.22
N ALA A 581 -17.67 -50.86 11.40
CA ALA A 581 -18.78 -49.97 11.73
C ALA A 581 -18.64 -49.32 13.13
N GLU A 582 -18.04 -50.03 14.09
CA GLU A 582 -17.72 -49.49 15.41
C GLU A 582 -16.52 -48.53 15.37
N CYS A 583 -15.50 -48.86 14.57
CA CYS A 583 -14.31 -48.03 14.39
C CYS A 583 -14.67 -46.67 13.78
N GLN A 584 -15.49 -46.70 12.74
CA GLN A 584 -15.96 -45.54 11.98
C GLN A 584 -17.31 -45.01 12.51
N ALA A 585 -17.59 -45.19 13.81
CA ALA A 585 -18.80 -44.66 14.41
C ALA A 585 -18.70 -43.13 14.63
N VAL A 586 -19.74 -42.40 14.25
CA VAL A 586 -19.90 -40.96 14.53
C VAL A 586 -20.21 -40.75 16.02
N ALA A 587 -19.21 -40.96 16.87
CA ALA A 587 -19.30 -40.90 18.33
C ALA A 587 -18.10 -40.15 18.92
N ARG A 588 -18.29 -39.58 20.11
CA ARG A 588 -17.21 -38.89 20.84
C ARG A 588 -16.03 -39.83 21.10
N GLY A 589 -14.81 -39.34 20.87
CA GLY A 589 -13.57 -40.14 20.95
C GLY A 589 -13.29 -41.00 19.71
N ARG A 590 -14.17 -40.99 18.70
CA ARG A 590 -14.01 -41.74 17.43
C ARG A 590 -14.23 -40.90 16.17
N TYR A 591 -14.92 -39.77 16.30
CA TYR A 591 -15.22 -38.85 15.21
C TYR A 591 -15.11 -37.42 15.70
N GLY A 592 -14.51 -36.55 14.89
CA GLY A 592 -14.25 -35.17 15.27
C GLY A 592 -13.80 -34.31 14.11
N CYS A 593 -13.43 -33.08 14.44
CA CYS A 593 -12.93 -32.13 13.47
C CYS A 593 -11.41 -32.25 13.31
N LEU A 594 -10.95 -32.66 12.13
CA LEU A 594 -9.53 -32.60 11.77
C LEU A 594 -9.22 -31.19 11.29
N LEU A 595 -8.34 -30.50 12.02
CA LEU A 595 -7.87 -29.19 11.62
C LEU A 595 -6.78 -29.30 10.53
N PRO A 596 -6.73 -28.38 9.56
CA PRO A 596 -5.68 -28.37 8.54
C PRO A 596 -4.29 -28.21 9.18
N ALA A 597 -3.26 -28.70 8.48
CA ALA A 597 -1.86 -28.63 8.90
C ALA A 597 -1.46 -27.20 9.36
N PRO A 598 -0.61 -27.05 10.39
CA PRO A 598 0.33 -28.05 10.94
C PRO A 598 -0.19 -28.82 12.16
N LEU A 599 -1.41 -28.55 12.63
CA LEU A 599 -1.93 -29.12 13.88
C LEU A 599 -2.19 -30.63 13.78
N ASP A 600 -2.76 -31.06 12.66
CA ASP A 600 -3.21 -32.44 12.36
C ASP A 600 -3.91 -33.14 13.54
N ALA A 601 -4.58 -32.32 14.36
CA ALA A 601 -5.22 -32.71 15.60
C ALA A 601 -6.72 -32.92 15.36
N LEU A 602 -7.25 -34.03 15.85
CA LEU A 602 -8.66 -34.35 15.68
C LEU A 602 -9.45 -34.02 16.95
N LEU A 603 -10.30 -33.01 16.81
CA LEU A 603 -11.04 -32.41 17.91
C LEU A 603 -12.46 -32.95 17.93
N TRP A 604 -12.67 -34.05 18.65
CA TRP A 604 -14.00 -34.68 18.76
C TRP A 604 -14.98 -33.92 19.67
N ILE A 605 -14.53 -32.82 20.29
CA ILE A 605 -15.41 -31.90 21.04
C ILE A 605 -16.20 -30.96 20.14
N LEU A 606 -15.71 -30.69 18.92
CA LEU A 606 -16.33 -29.79 17.96
C LEU A 606 -17.43 -30.53 17.20
N ASN A 607 -18.57 -29.87 17.03
CA ASN A 607 -19.61 -30.36 16.12
C ASN A 607 -19.32 -29.95 14.66
N GLU A 608 -20.06 -30.54 13.71
CA GLU A 608 -19.85 -30.32 12.27
C GLU A 608 -19.90 -28.84 11.84
N PRO A 609 -20.87 -28.01 12.29
CA PRO A 609 -20.85 -26.56 12.02
C PRO A 609 -19.65 -25.81 12.62
N GLU A 610 -19.22 -26.20 13.83
CA GLU A 610 -18.02 -25.64 14.47
C GLU A 610 -16.76 -26.03 13.69
N CYS A 611 -16.73 -27.25 13.14
CA CYS A 611 -15.62 -27.73 12.34
C CYS A 611 -15.46 -26.96 11.03
N GLU A 612 -16.57 -26.73 10.31
CA GLU A 612 -16.57 -25.95 9.07
C GLU A 612 -16.09 -24.50 9.28
N CYS A 613 -16.43 -23.88 10.43
CA CYS A 613 -15.94 -22.54 10.78
C CYS A 613 -14.41 -22.51 11.00
N TRP A 614 -13.81 -23.62 11.45
CA TRP A 614 -12.36 -23.74 11.68
C TRP A 614 -11.60 -24.19 10.42
N SER A 615 -12.26 -24.19 9.25
CA SER A 615 -11.73 -24.77 8.01
C SER A 615 -11.28 -26.24 8.18
N GLY A 616 -11.79 -26.90 9.22
CA GLY A 616 -11.53 -28.30 9.49
C GLY A 616 -12.43 -29.18 8.66
N THR A 617 -12.02 -30.43 8.51
CA THR A 617 -12.83 -31.46 7.87
C THR A 617 -13.23 -32.48 8.91
N ASN A 618 -14.49 -32.91 8.91
CA ASN A 618 -14.88 -33.98 9.81
C ASN A 618 -14.15 -35.26 9.39
N HIS A 619 -13.51 -35.91 10.35
CA HIS A 619 -12.69 -37.08 10.11
C HIS A 619 -12.91 -38.09 11.23
N TYR A 620 -12.64 -39.37 10.95
CA TYR A 620 -12.57 -40.40 11.99
C TYR A 620 -11.25 -40.28 12.75
N ALA A 621 -11.32 -40.45 14.07
CA ALA A 621 -10.16 -40.43 14.96
C ALA A 621 -9.26 -41.65 14.77
N TRP A 622 -9.86 -42.74 14.28
CA TRP A 622 -9.25 -44.05 14.14
C TRP A 622 -9.62 -44.62 12.78
N ASP A 623 -8.62 -45.23 12.14
CA ASP A 623 -8.78 -45.93 10.88
C ASP A 623 -8.98 -47.44 11.13
N TRP A 624 -9.83 -48.05 10.31
CA TRP A 624 -10.03 -49.50 10.27
C TRP A 624 -9.05 -50.11 9.29
N ILE A 625 -8.22 -51.02 9.77
CA ILE A 625 -7.28 -51.77 8.95
C ILE A 625 -7.94 -53.15 8.70
N PRO A 626 -8.41 -53.43 7.48
CA PRO A 626 -8.97 -54.73 7.16
C PRO A 626 -7.87 -55.80 7.24
N GLY A 627 -8.22 -57.01 7.68
CA GLY A 627 -7.30 -58.14 7.63
C GLY A 627 -6.97 -58.49 6.18
N THR A 628 -5.69 -58.55 5.86
CA THR A 628 -5.13 -59.05 4.60
C THR A 628 -4.41 -60.34 4.88
N TRP A 629 -4.60 -61.33 4.01
CA TRP A 629 -3.86 -62.57 4.12
C TRP A 629 -2.51 -62.40 3.44
N ASP A 630 -1.47 -62.24 4.24
CA ASP A 630 -0.12 -62.09 3.73
C ASP A 630 0.46 -63.50 3.54
N SER A 631 0.55 -63.92 2.29
CA SER A 631 1.20 -65.19 1.94
C SER A 631 2.71 -65.05 2.00
N GLY A 632 3.41 -66.11 2.39
CA GLY A 632 4.86 -66.19 2.31
C GLY A 632 5.37 -65.87 0.90
N VAL A 633 6.41 -65.04 0.83
CA VAL A 633 7.01 -64.60 -0.44
C VAL A 633 8.27 -65.42 -0.70
N PRO A 634 8.27 -66.27 -1.74
CA PRO A 634 9.48 -66.99 -2.11
C PRO A 634 10.49 -66.02 -2.75
N ARG A 635 11.70 -65.99 -2.21
CA ARG A 635 12.84 -65.21 -2.71
C ARG A 635 13.96 -66.18 -3.10
N SER A 636 14.62 -65.92 -4.22
CA SER A 636 15.78 -66.71 -4.64
C SER A 636 16.96 -66.45 -3.72
N LEU A 637 17.72 -67.49 -3.39
CA LEU A 637 19.01 -67.31 -2.73
C LEU A 637 20.07 -66.89 -3.75
N GLU A 638 21.06 -66.13 -3.30
CA GLU A 638 22.14 -65.63 -4.14
C GLU A 638 23.49 -66.20 -3.72
N TRP A 639 24.31 -66.56 -4.71
CA TRP A 639 25.66 -67.05 -4.48
C TRP A 639 26.65 -65.87 -4.56
N ARG A 640 26.89 -65.21 -3.42
CA ARG A 640 27.70 -63.98 -3.33
C ARG A 640 29.05 -64.22 -2.65
N ARG A 641 29.97 -63.30 -2.90
CA ARG A 641 31.28 -63.21 -2.25
C ARG A 641 31.19 -62.17 -1.13
N ALA A 642 31.73 -62.48 0.04
CA ALA A 642 31.71 -61.54 1.18
C ALA A 642 32.82 -60.48 1.03
N GLU A 643 32.56 -59.44 0.23
CA GLU A 643 33.44 -58.25 0.09
C GLU A 643 32.87 -57.08 0.92
N ALA A 644 33.72 -56.12 1.29
CA ALA A 644 33.31 -54.88 1.96
C ALA A 644 32.79 -53.87 0.93
N GLU A 645 31.66 -53.22 1.20
CA GLU A 645 31.11 -52.14 0.37
C GLU A 645 31.15 -50.81 1.14
N THR A 646 31.44 -49.72 0.41
CA THR A 646 31.38 -48.35 0.93
C THR A 646 29.94 -47.86 0.90
N LEU A 647 29.37 -47.57 2.07
CA LEU A 647 27.94 -47.24 2.21
C LEU A 647 27.57 -45.83 1.73
N TYR A 648 28.49 -44.86 1.75
CA TYR A 648 28.22 -43.50 1.29
C TYR A 648 29.45 -42.92 0.58
N GLU A 649 29.23 -42.05 -0.40
CA GLU A 649 30.29 -41.32 -1.11
C GLU A 649 30.00 -39.81 -1.08
N LEU A 650 31.05 -39.02 -0.90
CA LEU A 650 31.00 -37.57 -1.13
C LEU A 650 30.88 -37.33 -2.64
N GLN A 651 29.80 -36.69 -3.05
CA GLN A 651 29.56 -36.32 -4.43
C GLN A 651 29.58 -34.80 -4.59
N ASP A 652 30.45 -34.33 -5.47
CA ASP A 652 30.49 -32.94 -5.89
C ASP A 652 29.29 -32.62 -6.82
N ASP A 653 28.95 -31.34 -6.92
CA ASP A 653 27.91 -30.81 -7.83
C ASP A 653 26.48 -31.33 -7.56
N ARG A 654 26.09 -31.46 -6.28
CA ARG A 654 24.75 -31.89 -5.86
C ARG A 654 23.87 -30.74 -5.42
N LEU A 655 22.58 -30.79 -5.73
CA LEU A 655 21.67 -29.68 -5.50
C LEU A 655 21.42 -29.44 -4.00
N SER A 656 21.73 -28.25 -3.51
CA SER A 656 21.48 -27.84 -2.13
C SER A 656 20.08 -27.23 -1.98
N PHE A 657 19.19 -27.95 -1.30
CA PHE A 657 17.88 -27.41 -0.92
C PHE A 657 17.97 -26.27 0.10
N ILE A 658 19.09 -26.19 0.84
CA ILE A 658 19.36 -25.11 1.79
C ILE A 658 19.62 -23.80 1.05
N ILE A 659 20.49 -23.81 0.05
CA ILE A 659 20.77 -22.60 -0.75
C ILE A 659 19.48 -22.08 -1.39
N ILE A 660 18.68 -22.98 -1.96
CA ILE A 660 17.40 -22.62 -2.59
C ILE A 660 16.41 -22.07 -1.56
N SER A 661 16.30 -22.70 -0.40
CA SER A 661 15.46 -22.21 0.71
C SER A 661 15.93 -20.84 1.23
N ASP A 662 17.23 -20.62 1.27
CA ASP A 662 17.83 -19.35 1.71
C ASP A 662 17.61 -18.24 0.66
N TRP A 663 17.52 -18.57 -0.63
CA TRP A 663 17.07 -17.61 -1.65
C TRP A 663 15.62 -17.20 -1.44
N VAL A 664 14.71 -18.14 -1.16
CA VAL A 664 13.30 -17.84 -0.84
C VAL A 664 13.21 -16.95 0.39
N LYS A 665 13.86 -17.33 1.50
CA LYS A 665 13.91 -16.52 2.74
C LYS A 665 14.52 -15.14 2.49
N GLY A 666 15.59 -15.09 1.71
CA GLY A 666 16.27 -13.84 1.33
C GLY A 666 15.36 -12.90 0.55
N ASN A 667 14.58 -13.40 -0.41
CA ASN A 667 13.58 -12.64 -1.16
C ASN A 667 12.47 -12.12 -0.24
N VAL A 668 11.89 -12.98 0.61
CA VAL A 668 10.86 -12.58 1.59
C VAL A 668 11.40 -11.47 2.50
N LEU A 669 12.62 -11.63 3.02
CA LEU A 669 13.28 -10.64 3.85
C LEU A 669 13.52 -9.32 3.10
N ALA A 670 13.97 -9.37 1.85
CA ALA A 670 14.17 -8.17 1.02
C ALA A 670 12.86 -7.40 0.84
N LYS A 671 11.79 -8.05 0.37
CA LYS A 671 10.45 -7.45 0.23
C LYS A 671 9.97 -6.81 1.52
N PHE A 672 10.13 -7.55 2.62
CA PHE A 672 9.72 -7.09 3.94
C PHE A 672 10.51 -5.86 4.40
N LEU A 673 11.83 -5.86 4.19
CA LEU A 673 12.69 -4.71 4.51
C LEU A 673 12.31 -3.48 3.69
N ASP A 674 11.89 -3.63 2.44
CA ASP A 674 11.49 -2.49 1.61
C ASP A 674 10.12 -1.93 2.01
N ILE A 675 9.15 -2.78 2.37
CA ILE A 675 7.89 -2.33 2.98
C ILE A 675 8.17 -1.53 4.27
N LEU A 676 9.06 -2.03 5.13
CA LEU A 676 9.43 -1.34 6.37
C LEU A 676 10.16 -0.02 6.14
N ARG A 677 11.08 0.02 5.17
CA ARG A 677 11.77 1.25 4.81
C ARG A 677 10.79 2.27 4.24
N SER A 678 9.83 1.83 3.41
CA SER A 678 8.75 2.65 2.87
C SER A 678 7.84 3.21 3.97
N GLU A 679 7.39 2.37 4.91
CA GLU A 679 6.59 2.76 6.07
C GLU A 679 7.35 3.75 6.98
N THR A 680 8.64 3.48 7.22
CA THR A 680 9.50 4.35 8.03
C THR A 680 9.74 5.69 7.34
N LEU A 681 9.96 5.69 6.02
CA LEU A 681 10.13 6.89 5.22
C LEU A 681 8.85 7.73 5.19
N CYS A 682 7.71 7.09 4.95
CA CYS A 682 6.38 7.69 5.00
C CYS A 682 6.14 8.37 6.36
N THR A 683 6.34 7.63 7.45
CA THR A 683 6.12 8.12 8.81
C THR A 683 7.06 9.28 9.14
N SER A 684 8.34 9.12 8.80
CA SER A 684 9.35 10.14 9.00
C SER A 684 9.00 11.41 8.23
N ASN A 685 8.74 11.33 6.93
CA ASN A 685 8.55 12.51 6.09
C ASN A 685 7.21 13.21 6.34
N ALA A 686 6.15 12.46 6.64
CA ALA A 686 4.85 13.02 7.00
C ALA A 686 4.90 13.87 8.29
N ILE A 687 5.78 13.54 9.25
CA ILE A 687 5.92 14.29 10.51
C ILE A 687 7.03 15.34 10.43
N THR A 688 8.20 14.93 9.95
CA THR A 688 9.46 15.67 10.07
C THR A 688 9.41 16.97 9.28
N TYR A 689 8.82 16.94 8.09
CA TYR A 689 8.78 18.10 7.20
C TYR A 689 7.85 19.22 7.74
N PRO A 690 6.60 18.93 8.16
CA PRO A 690 5.80 19.94 8.85
C PRO A 690 6.41 20.39 10.17
N MET A 691 6.99 19.47 10.95
CA MET A 691 7.58 19.80 12.24
C MET A 691 8.78 20.72 12.12
N PHE A 692 9.74 20.47 11.22
CA PHE A 692 10.91 21.35 11.06
C PHE A 692 10.49 22.76 10.63
N THR A 693 9.51 22.85 9.73
CA THR A 693 8.96 24.12 9.25
C THR A 693 8.35 24.93 10.41
N LEU A 694 7.52 24.28 11.24
CA LEU A 694 6.91 24.89 12.42
C LEU A 694 7.94 25.27 13.50
N VAL A 695 8.97 24.45 13.73
CA VAL A 695 10.01 24.74 14.72
C VAL A 695 10.83 25.95 14.30
N CYS A 696 11.18 26.05 13.01
CA CYS A 696 11.88 27.20 12.47
C CYS A 696 11.11 28.50 12.75
N ASP A 697 9.80 28.54 12.41
CA ASP A 697 9.03 29.78 12.51
C ASP A 697 8.59 30.10 13.96
N CYS A 698 8.18 29.09 14.72
CA CYS A 698 7.59 29.31 16.04
C CYS A 698 8.64 29.43 17.15
N GLN A 699 9.85 28.86 16.98
CA GLN A 699 10.87 28.79 18.05
C GLN A 699 12.21 29.46 17.74
N SER A 700 12.57 29.70 16.48
CA SER A 700 13.86 30.33 16.19
C SER A 700 13.86 31.83 16.52
N ASP A 701 15.05 32.38 16.73
CA ASP A 701 15.25 33.84 16.87
C ASP A 701 15.03 34.58 15.53
N GLU A 702 15.09 33.84 14.40
CA GLU A 702 14.83 34.30 13.03
C GLU A 702 13.43 33.84 12.59
N LYS A 703 12.40 34.31 13.30
CA LYS A 703 11.00 34.07 12.91
C LYS A 703 10.69 34.71 11.55
N GLY A 704 9.91 34.03 10.70
CA GLY A 704 9.43 34.62 9.44
C GLY A 704 9.27 33.65 8.26
N ALA A 705 8.79 34.22 7.15
CA ALA A 705 8.50 33.57 5.88
C ALA A 705 9.61 32.64 5.34
N ASP A 706 10.87 32.95 5.64
CA ASP A 706 12.03 32.17 5.19
C ASP A 706 11.99 30.72 5.70
N CYS A 707 11.35 30.46 6.84
CA CYS A 707 11.15 29.10 7.35
C CYS A 707 10.25 28.24 6.44
N TYR A 708 9.34 28.88 5.71
CA TYR A 708 8.46 28.24 4.73
C TYR A 708 9.10 28.20 3.33
N SER A 709 10.23 28.87 3.12
CA SER A 709 10.99 28.79 1.85
C SER A 709 11.75 27.47 1.69
N PHE A 710 12.12 26.81 2.79
CA PHE A 710 12.60 25.42 2.77
C PHE A 710 11.53 24.45 2.27
N ALA A 711 10.26 24.87 2.32
CA ALA A 711 9.17 24.06 1.83
C ALA A 711 8.98 24.09 0.30
N ASN A 712 9.88 24.76 -0.44
CA ASN A 712 9.86 24.83 -1.90
C ASN A 712 9.94 23.46 -2.61
N ASP A 713 10.26 22.39 -1.87
CA ASP A 713 10.05 21.03 -2.35
C ASP A 713 8.53 20.78 -2.42
N LYS A 714 7.97 21.06 -3.60
CA LYS A 714 6.57 20.80 -3.98
C LYS A 714 6.20 19.32 -3.90
N GLU A 715 7.19 18.43 -3.81
CA GLU A 715 7.05 16.98 -3.70
C GLU A 715 7.70 16.46 -2.42
N ILE A 716 7.00 15.57 -1.71
CA ILE A 716 7.54 14.88 -0.55
C ILE A 716 7.51 13.39 -0.85
N LEU A 717 8.67 12.75 -0.91
CA LEU A 717 8.77 11.29 -1.09
C LEU A 717 8.13 10.58 0.10
N MET A 718 7.02 9.90 -0.13
CA MET A 718 6.25 9.21 0.91
C MET A 718 6.52 7.71 0.92
N GLY A 719 6.96 7.12 -0.17
CA GLY A 719 7.22 5.70 -0.18
C GLY A 719 7.96 5.25 -1.43
N PHE A 720 8.51 4.06 -1.35
CA PHE A 720 9.04 3.32 -2.47
C PHE A 720 8.64 1.85 -2.36
N SER A 721 8.56 1.16 -3.48
CA SER A 721 8.33 -0.29 -3.56
C SER A 721 8.73 -0.77 -4.94
N TYR A 722 8.71 -2.08 -5.13
CA TYR A 722 8.85 -2.71 -6.43
C TYR A 722 7.49 -3.22 -6.89
N ALA A 723 7.17 -3.01 -8.16
CA ALA A 723 6.05 -3.67 -8.82
C ALA A 723 6.61 -4.72 -9.77
N CYS A 724 6.20 -5.97 -9.59
CA CYS A 724 6.70 -7.10 -10.38
C CYS A 724 5.60 -7.68 -11.28
N ALA A 725 6.00 -8.29 -12.39
CA ALA A 725 5.08 -9.05 -13.23
C ALA A 725 4.51 -10.26 -12.47
N ASP A 726 3.24 -10.56 -12.71
CA ASP A 726 2.51 -11.68 -12.09
C ASP A 726 2.33 -11.58 -10.56
N GLU A 727 2.61 -10.42 -9.97
CA GLU A 727 2.45 -10.17 -8.52
C GLU A 727 1.50 -9.00 -8.26
N GLU A 728 0.75 -9.10 -7.16
CA GLU A 728 -0.03 -7.98 -6.63
C GLU A 728 0.80 -7.21 -5.61
N SER A 729 0.81 -5.88 -5.72
CA SER A 729 1.45 -5.01 -4.72
C SER A 729 0.62 -3.76 -4.50
N THR A 730 0.67 -3.20 -3.30
CA THR A 730 -0.01 -1.95 -2.98
C THR A 730 0.89 -1.08 -2.14
N ILE A 731 1.10 0.14 -2.60
CA ILE A 731 1.89 1.16 -1.92
C ILE A 731 0.92 2.17 -1.33
N LYS A 732 0.96 2.36 -0.02
CA LYS A 732 0.06 3.28 0.71
C LYS A 732 0.79 4.57 1.08
N HIS A 733 0.07 5.66 1.14
CA HIS A 733 0.54 6.95 1.63
C HIS A 733 -0.64 7.76 2.23
N PRO A 734 -0.41 8.83 3.00
CA PRO A 734 -1.48 9.53 3.72
C PRO A 734 -2.60 10.10 2.83
N SER A 735 -2.28 10.40 1.57
CA SER A 735 -3.23 10.96 0.60
C SER A 735 -3.85 9.91 -0.32
N GLY A 736 -3.54 8.62 -0.17
CA GLY A 736 -3.99 7.60 -1.12
C GLY A 736 -3.24 6.26 -1.12
N ASN A 737 -3.48 5.48 -2.17
CA ASN A 737 -2.70 4.28 -2.45
C ASN A 737 -2.61 4.03 -3.96
N VAL A 738 -1.58 3.28 -4.33
CA VAL A 738 -1.37 2.77 -5.69
C VAL A 738 -1.29 1.26 -5.61
N ALA A 739 -2.17 0.60 -6.35
CA ALA A 739 -2.22 -0.85 -6.44
C ALA A 739 -1.79 -1.32 -7.84
N PHE A 740 -1.00 -2.38 -7.86
CA PHE A 740 -0.56 -3.11 -9.04
C PHE A 740 -1.19 -4.51 -8.98
N ASP A 741 -1.83 -4.91 -10.07
CA ASP A 741 -2.35 -6.27 -10.23
C ASP A 741 -1.34 -7.14 -10.99
N VAL A 742 -1.59 -8.46 -11.05
CA VAL A 742 -0.72 -9.42 -11.74
C VAL A 742 -0.41 -9.08 -13.21
N ASN A 743 -1.21 -8.22 -13.85
CA ASN A 743 -1.01 -7.76 -15.25
C ASN A 743 -0.53 -6.31 -15.36
N SER A 744 -0.17 -5.66 -14.24
CA SER A 744 0.26 -4.27 -14.20
C SER A 744 1.65 -4.06 -14.82
N VAL A 745 2.53 -5.04 -14.69
CA VAL A 745 3.91 -5.02 -15.21
C VAL A 745 4.06 -6.11 -16.28
N LYS A 746 4.73 -5.78 -17.39
CA LYS A 746 4.86 -6.66 -18.56
C LYS A 746 5.91 -7.75 -18.36
N LYS A 747 7.00 -7.44 -17.68
CA LYS A 747 8.14 -8.34 -17.42
C LYS A 747 9.01 -7.78 -16.29
N GLY A 748 9.53 -8.66 -15.43
CA GLY A 748 10.46 -8.32 -14.35
C GLY A 748 9.81 -7.45 -13.28
N CYS A 749 10.65 -6.85 -12.44
CA CYS A 749 10.27 -5.81 -11.49
C CYS A 749 10.65 -4.40 -11.98
N THR A 750 9.95 -3.37 -11.49
CA THR A 750 10.30 -1.96 -11.70
C THR A 750 10.13 -1.20 -10.38
N ASP A 751 11.08 -0.32 -10.08
CA ASP A 751 11.06 0.53 -8.89
C ASP A 751 9.98 1.59 -9.04
N VAL A 752 9.18 1.75 -8.00
CA VAL A 752 8.09 2.73 -7.94
C VAL A 752 8.32 3.63 -6.74
N ASN A 753 8.60 4.90 -7.00
CA ASN A 753 8.68 5.94 -5.99
C ASN A 753 7.39 6.77 -5.99
N ILE A 754 6.81 6.96 -4.80
CA ILE A 754 5.57 7.72 -4.60
C ILE A 754 5.88 8.97 -3.80
N SER A 755 5.56 10.14 -4.37
CA SER A 755 5.63 11.41 -3.65
C SER A 755 4.26 12.08 -3.59
N VAL A 756 3.93 12.71 -2.47
CA VAL A 756 2.69 13.48 -2.31
C VAL A 756 2.90 14.93 -2.73
N ILE A 757 1.89 15.50 -3.37
CA ILE A 757 1.87 16.89 -3.82
C ILE A 757 0.62 17.56 -3.30
N TYR A 758 0.77 18.56 -2.45
CA TYR A 758 -0.39 19.22 -1.85
C TYR A 758 -1.14 20.07 -2.89
N LYS A 759 -2.47 19.99 -2.89
CA LYS A 759 -3.31 20.77 -3.82
C LYS A 759 -3.16 22.28 -3.64
N ASN A 760 -2.77 22.73 -2.44
CA ASN A 760 -2.66 24.14 -2.09
C ASN A 760 -1.62 24.90 -2.92
N TRP A 761 -0.66 24.21 -3.53
CA TRP A 761 0.33 24.80 -4.44
C TRP A 761 -0.25 25.23 -5.79
N TYR A 762 -1.38 24.66 -6.18
CA TYR A 762 -2.01 24.87 -7.48
C TYR A 762 -3.32 25.61 -7.26
N ARG A 763 -3.23 26.93 -7.08
CA ARG A 763 -4.39 27.85 -7.09
C ARG A 763 -4.28 28.78 -8.28
N ALA A 764 -5.43 29.24 -8.79
CA ALA A 764 -5.39 30.18 -9.89
C ALA A 764 -4.79 31.53 -9.48
N PRO A 765 -4.02 32.17 -10.37
CA PRO A 765 -3.49 33.49 -10.11
C PRO A 765 -4.64 34.49 -9.93
N PHE A 766 -4.59 35.25 -8.83
CA PHE A 766 -5.52 36.36 -8.61
C PHE A 766 -5.26 37.45 -9.68
N ILE A 767 -6.28 37.75 -10.47
CA ILE A 767 -6.24 38.87 -11.41
C ILE A 767 -6.91 40.06 -10.69
N PRO A 768 -6.14 41.05 -10.18
CA PRO A 768 -6.74 42.17 -9.47
C PRO A 768 -7.70 42.93 -10.41
N PRO A 769 -8.92 43.28 -9.96
CA PRO A 769 -9.83 44.05 -10.78
C PRO A 769 -9.23 45.43 -11.11
N PRO A 770 -9.53 46.00 -12.29
CA PRO A 770 -9.01 47.31 -12.64
C PRO A 770 -9.57 48.38 -11.69
N ILE A 771 -8.67 49.15 -11.06
CA ILE A 771 -8.95 50.19 -10.03
C ILE A 771 -10.12 51.12 -10.37
N SER A 772 -10.33 51.38 -11.66
CA SER A 772 -11.29 52.34 -12.17
C SER A 772 -12.74 51.84 -12.24
N PHE A 773 -12.94 50.54 -12.44
CA PHE A 773 -14.27 49.93 -12.54
C PHE A 773 -14.16 48.45 -12.20
N GLU A 774 -14.92 48.05 -11.20
CA GLU A 774 -15.08 46.65 -10.82
C GLU A 774 -15.88 45.94 -11.93
N TRP A 775 -15.25 44.98 -12.59
CA TRP A 775 -15.96 44.07 -13.49
C TRP A 775 -16.74 43.06 -12.66
N GLU A 776 -17.81 42.52 -13.22
CA GLU A 776 -18.39 41.29 -12.67
C GLU A 776 -17.28 40.24 -12.73
N GLU A 777 -16.79 39.82 -11.56
CA GLU A 777 -15.65 38.91 -11.44
C GLU A 777 -15.91 37.65 -12.27
N PRO A 778 -14.94 37.17 -13.05
CA PRO A 778 -15.03 35.80 -13.53
C PRO A 778 -15.13 34.90 -12.29
N GLU A 779 -16.11 33.98 -12.27
CA GLU A 779 -16.17 32.91 -11.28
C GLU A 779 -14.78 32.30 -11.16
N GLU A 780 -14.27 32.20 -9.92
CA GLU A 780 -12.91 31.74 -9.57
C GLU A 780 -12.37 30.73 -10.60
N ILE A 781 -11.30 31.14 -11.28
CA ILE A 781 -10.52 30.28 -12.19
C ILE A 781 -10.04 29.11 -11.31
N GLY A 782 -10.38 27.87 -11.68
CA GLY A 782 -9.73 26.70 -11.11
C GLY A 782 -8.39 26.46 -11.82
N PRO A 783 -7.40 25.81 -11.18
CA PRO A 783 -6.11 25.50 -11.82
C PRO A 783 -6.24 24.46 -12.96
N VAL A 784 -7.43 23.87 -13.14
CA VAL A 784 -7.67 22.82 -14.13
C VAL A 784 -8.14 23.43 -15.44
N VAL A 785 -7.30 23.34 -16.46
CA VAL A 785 -7.53 23.95 -17.77
C VAL A 785 -7.49 22.92 -18.90
N ASN A 786 -8.18 23.21 -20.00
CA ASN A 786 -8.06 22.40 -21.21
C ASN A 786 -6.86 22.84 -22.08
N ARG A 787 -6.73 22.25 -23.28
CA ARG A 787 -5.68 22.62 -24.25
C ARG A 787 -5.75 24.07 -24.73
N HIS A 788 -6.92 24.70 -24.66
CA HIS A 788 -7.13 26.11 -24.98
C HIS A 788 -6.81 27.04 -23.81
N LYS A 789 -6.32 26.50 -22.68
CA LYS A 789 -6.11 27.19 -21.38
C LYS A 789 -7.41 27.69 -20.75
N SER A 790 -8.55 27.18 -21.18
CA SER A 790 -9.84 27.53 -20.60
C SER A 790 -10.05 26.79 -19.29
N THR A 791 -10.62 27.46 -18.29
CA THR A 791 -10.96 26.84 -17.01
C THR A 791 -12.07 25.82 -17.17
N VAL A 792 -11.77 24.55 -16.93
CA VAL A 792 -12.74 23.45 -17.13
C VAL A 792 -12.99 22.60 -15.90
N GLY A 793 -12.28 22.85 -14.80
CA GLY A 793 -12.43 22.07 -13.59
C GLY A 793 -11.82 22.70 -12.34
N VAL A 794 -11.86 21.93 -11.26
CA VAL A 794 -11.27 22.25 -9.94
C VAL A 794 -10.58 21.01 -9.37
N LEU A 795 -9.57 21.22 -8.52
CA LEU A 795 -8.95 20.16 -7.72
C LEU A 795 -9.85 19.78 -6.54
N VAL A 796 -9.91 18.49 -6.22
CA VAL A 796 -10.72 17.98 -5.10
C VAL A 796 -9.92 17.20 -4.05
N GLY A 797 -8.59 17.18 -4.19
CA GLY A 797 -7.70 16.46 -3.27
C GLY A 797 -6.24 16.70 -3.64
N ASP A 798 -5.35 16.22 -2.78
CA ASP A 798 -3.90 16.25 -3.03
C ASP A 798 -3.54 15.32 -4.19
N GLY A 799 -2.45 15.67 -4.87
CA GLY A 799 -1.89 14.90 -5.96
C GLY A 799 -0.81 13.93 -5.51
N THR A 800 -0.35 13.14 -6.46
CA THR A 800 0.71 12.16 -6.28
C THR A 800 1.61 12.11 -7.51
N LYS A 801 2.92 12.11 -7.28
CA LYS A 801 3.95 11.79 -8.26
C LYS A 801 4.28 10.32 -8.17
N LEU A 802 4.25 9.64 -9.30
CA LEU A 802 4.75 8.28 -9.48
C LEU A 802 6.00 8.36 -10.35
N SER A 803 7.14 7.95 -9.81
CA SER A 803 8.40 7.86 -10.55
C SER A 803 8.79 6.40 -10.72
N PHE A 804 9.16 6.04 -11.94
CA PHE A 804 9.53 4.69 -12.34
C PHE A 804 10.96 4.70 -12.90
N GLU A 805 11.76 3.70 -12.56
CA GLU A 805 13.10 3.54 -13.15
C GLU A 805 13.01 3.17 -14.64
N ASP A 806 12.17 2.18 -14.97
CA ASP A 806 11.84 1.82 -16.35
C ASP A 806 10.32 1.73 -16.54
N SER A 807 9.76 2.76 -17.18
CA SER A 807 8.34 2.83 -17.50
C SER A 807 7.93 1.95 -18.68
N GLY A 808 8.89 1.46 -19.48
CA GLY A 808 8.64 0.57 -20.61
C GLY A 808 7.99 -0.74 -20.19
N HIS A 809 8.22 -1.17 -18.94
CA HIS A 809 7.65 -2.37 -18.35
C HIS A 809 6.24 -2.16 -17.79
N LEU A 810 5.80 -0.93 -17.54
CA LEU A 810 4.48 -0.68 -16.99
C LEU A 810 3.38 -0.81 -18.06
N ARG A 811 2.23 -1.37 -17.66
CA ARG A 811 1.03 -1.51 -18.49
C ARG A 811 -0.15 -0.75 -17.90
N LYS A 812 -0.47 -0.98 -16.63
CA LYS A 812 -1.58 -0.32 -15.94
C LYS A 812 -1.36 -0.32 -14.44
N PHE A 813 -2.01 0.58 -13.72
CA PHE A 813 -2.05 0.59 -12.26
C PHE A 813 -3.38 1.18 -11.79
N GLU A 814 -3.75 0.91 -10.55
CA GLU A 814 -4.93 1.48 -9.91
C GLU A 814 -4.49 2.55 -8.91
N LEU A 815 -4.94 3.78 -9.11
CA LEU A 815 -4.63 4.92 -8.26
C LEU A 815 -5.89 5.33 -7.49
N CYS A 816 -5.79 5.39 -6.18
CA CYS A 816 -6.85 5.85 -5.29
C CYS A 816 -6.36 7.03 -4.46
N LEU A 817 -6.89 8.24 -4.71
CA LEU A 817 -6.52 9.45 -3.96
C LEU A 817 -7.66 9.89 -3.05
N LEU A 818 -7.32 10.46 -1.89
CA LEU A 818 -8.28 10.98 -0.93
C LEU A 818 -9.11 12.10 -1.56
N PHE A 819 -10.43 11.97 -1.44
CA PHE A 819 -11.39 12.94 -1.93
C PHE A 819 -11.84 13.85 -0.78
N SER A 820 -11.43 15.13 -0.84
CA SER A 820 -12.03 16.17 -0.02
C SER A 820 -13.30 16.67 -0.74
N PRO A 821 -14.50 16.58 -0.14
CA PRO A 821 -15.69 17.13 -0.75
C PRO A 821 -15.46 18.63 -1.01
N PRO A 822 -15.64 19.10 -2.25
CA PRO A 822 -15.37 20.48 -2.56
C PRO A 822 -16.43 21.39 -1.93
N ASP A 823 -16.04 22.64 -1.70
CA ASP A 823 -16.90 23.70 -1.19
C ASP A 823 -18.20 23.80 -2.03
N ASP A 824 -19.30 24.31 -1.46
CA ASP A 824 -20.62 24.43 -2.13
C ASP A 824 -20.56 25.21 -3.46
N ARG A 825 -19.43 25.85 -3.80
CA ARG A 825 -19.19 26.54 -5.06
C ARG A 825 -18.85 25.61 -6.23
N ALA A 826 -18.44 24.36 -5.98
CA ALA A 826 -18.00 23.42 -7.02
C ALA A 826 -19.13 22.69 -7.78
N PHE A 827 -20.42 22.94 -7.48
CA PHE A 827 -21.55 22.26 -8.12
C PHE A 827 -21.62 22.38 -9.66
N LYS A 828 -20.88 23.33 -10.25
CA LYS A 828 -20.74 23.51 -11.70
C LYS A 828 -19.94 22.37 -12.34
N TYR A 829 -18.96 21.81 -11.64
CA TYR A 829 -18.10 20.73 -12.11
C TYR A 829 -18.59 19.40 -11.53
N ARG A 830 -19.09 18.50 -12.39
CA ARG A 830 -19.76 17.26 -11.96
C ARG A 830 -19.07 15.99 -12.44
N TYR A 831 -18.24 16.09 -13.48
CA TYR A 831 -17.59 14.94 -14.09
C TYR A 831 -16.29 14.69 -13.38
N LYS A 832 -16.12 13.45 -12.93
CA LYS A 832 -14.95 12.98 -12.19
C LYS A 832 -13.84 12.69 -13.20
N ASP A 833 -12.64 13.19 -12.94
CA ASP A 833 -11.46 12.90 -13.75
C ASP A 833 -10.18 12.89 -12.90
N PHE A 834 -9.07 12.42 -13.45
CA PHE A 834 -7.74 12.75 -12.96
C PHE A 834 -7.11 13.81 -13.86
N GLY A 835 -6.43 14.78 -13.26
CA GLY A 835 -5.61 15.77 -13.96
C GLY A 835 -4.13 15.37 -13.91
N TYR A 836 -3.37 15.77 -14.92
CA TYR A 836 -1.92 15.65 -14.92
C TYR A 836 -1.23 17.00 -15.11
N ILE A 837 0.03 17.07 -14.65
CA ILE A 837 0.96 18.15 -14.97
C ILE A 837 2.18 17.58 -15.70
N PRO A 838 2.67 18.24 -16.76
CA PRO A 838 3.85 17.79 -17.49
C PRO A 838 5.17 18.03 -16.72
N ASN A 839 5.18 18.97 -15.78
CA ASN A 839 6.30 19.28 -14.89
C ASN A 839 5.75 19.90 -13.59
N ILE A 840 6.45 19.72 -12.48
CA ILE A 840 6.12 20.28 -11.16
C ILE A 840 6.05 21.82 -11.14
N ASP A 841 6.69 22.48 -12.10
CA ASP A 841 6.64 23.93 -12.30
C ASP A 841 5.49 24.42 -13.20
N SER A 842 4.65 23.51 -13.71
CA SER A 842 3.46 23.89 -14.46
C SER A 842 2.45 24.58 -13.53
N GLU A 843 2.00 25.79 -13.88
CA GLU A 843 0.90 26.48 -13.17
C GLU A 843 -0.47 25.83 -13.44
N PHE A 844 -0.57 25.04 -14.50
CA PHE A 844 -1.82 24.49 -15.02
C PHE A 844 -1.87 22.97 -14.92
N ILE A 845 -3.07 22.46 -14.61
CA ILE A 845 -3.40 21.04 -14.55
C ILE A 845 -4.34 20.69 -15.71
N TYR A 846 -4.02 19.64 -16.46
CA TYR A 846 -4.78 19.23 -17.63
C TYR A 846 -5.57 17.94 -17.35
N PRO A 847 -6.87 17.85 -17.69
CA PRO A 847 -7.61 16.60 -17.56
C PRO A 847 -7.01 15.46 -18.41
N LEU A 848 -6.94 14.24 -17.87
CA LEU A 848 -6.57 13.03 -18.63
C LEU A 848 -7.71 12.52 -19.51
N GLY A 849 -8.96 12.69 -19.09
CA GLY A 849 -10.11 12.12 -19.79
C GLY A 849 -10.39 10.66 -19.45
N LEU A 850 -10.08 10.21 -18.22
CA LEU A 850 -10.28 8.81 -17.82
C LEU A 850 -11.78 8.47 -17.73
N GLY A 851 -12.20 7.40 -18.41
CA GLY A 851 -13.61 6.98 -18.46
C GLY A 851 -14.09 6.15 -17.26
N ASN A 852 -13.17 5.52 -16.52
CA ASN A 852 -13.47 4.49 -15.51
C ASN A 852 -13.11 4.93 -14.09
N ILE A 853 -13.69 6.04 -13.63
CA ILE A 853 -13.46 6.54 -12.26
C ILE A 853 -14.62 6.13 -11.36
N TYR A 854 -14.28 5.57 -10.21
CA TYR A 854 -15.24 5.21 -9.18
C TYR A 854 -14.86 5.81 -7.84
N ILE A 855 -15.86 5.95 -6.97
CA ILE A 855 -15.64 6.41 -5.60
C ILE A 855 -15.68 5.20 -4.70
N GLU A 856 -14.63 5.00 -3.93
CA GLU A 856 -14.57 3.98 -2.90
C GLU A 856 -14.70 4.65 -1.53
N ARG A 857 -15.58 4.14 -0.67
CA ARG A 857 -15.68 4.60 0.72
C ARG A 857 -15.09 3.52 1.61
N ARG A 858 -14.00 3.85 2.32
CA ARG A 858 -13.38 2.98 3.32
C ARG A 858 -13.41 3.71 4.67
N ALA A 859 -14.06 3.10 5.66
CA ALA A 859 -14.30 3.71 6.97
C ALA A 859 -14.98 5.10 6.86
N SER A 860 -14.32 6.17 7.34
CA SER A 860 -14.77 7.55 7.29
C SER A 860 -14.29 8.34 6.07
N SER A 861 -13.40 7.77 5.26
CA SER A 861 -12.75 8.45 4.15
C SER A 861 -13.33 8.03 2.81
N THR A 862 -13.36 8.99 1.88
CA THR A 862 -13.80 8.78 0.51
C THR A 862 -12.58 8.86 -0.40
N PHE A 863 -12.38 7.86 -1.23
CA PHE A 863 -11.31 7.79 -2.21
C PHE A 863 -11.86 7.93 -3.63
N PHE A 864 -11.08 8.60 -4.47
CA PHE A 864 -11.26 8.76 -5.89
C PHE A 864 -10.33 7.76 -6.57
N CYS A 865 -10.89 6.71 -7.16
CA CYS A 865 -10.11 5.60 -7.71
C CYS A 865 -10.26 5.50 -9.22
N ALA A 866 -9.15 5.25 -9.92
CA ALA A 866 -9.13 4.98 -11.34
C ALA A 866 -8.08 3.92 -11.69
N ARG A 867 -8.40 3.10 -12.67
CA ARG A 867 -7.42 2.24 -13.33
C ARG A 867 -6.84 3.00 -14.52
N VAL A 868 -5.56 3.32 -14.44
CA VAL A 868 -4.83 4.10 -15.44
C VAL A 868 -4.05 3.12 -16.32
N ASP A 869 -4.35 3.07 -17.62
CA ASP A 869 -3.48 2.40 -18.59
C ASP A 869 -2.34 3.37 -18.94
N TYR A 870 -1.09 2.89 -18.86
CA TYR A 870 0.08 3.73 -19.14
C TYR A 870 0.05 4.32 -20.56
N ARG A 871 -0.65 3.68 -21.50
CA ARG A 871 -0.85 4.21 -22.88
C ARG A 871 -1.76 5.42 -22.96
N GLU A 872 -2.59 5.65 -21.94
CA GLU A 872 -3.46 6.82 -21.85
C GLU A 872 -2.70 8.06 -21.33
N ILE A 873 -1.51 7.84 -20.76
CA ILE A 873 -0.62 8.91 -20.29
C ILE A 873 0.12 9.51 -21.49
N PRO A 874 0.21 10.84 -21.61
CA PRO A 874 0.93 11.50 -22.70
C PRO A 874 2.40 11.06 -22.84
N SER A 875 2.87 10.84 -24.08
CA SER A 875 4.20 10.28 -24.38
C SER A 875 5.39 11.19 -24.03
N ASP A 876 5.13 12.42 -23.59
CA ASP A 876 6.12 13.37 -23.08
C ASP A 876 6.45 13.14 -21.60
N VAL A 877 5.80 12.17 -20.95
CA VAL A 877 5.91 11.85 -19.53
C VAL A 877 6.49 10.43 -19.37
N ASP A 878 7.78 10.26 -19.64
CA ASP A 878 8.39 8.92 -19.78
C ASP A 878 8.83 8.28 -18.44
N THR A 879 9.02 9.01 -17.35
CA THR A 879 9.52 8.42 -16.07
C THR A 879 8.87 8.96 -14.81
N GLU A 880 8.23 10.14 -14.85
CA GLU A 880 7.62 10.78 -13.69
C GLU A 880 6.21 11.28 -14.03
N ILE A 881 5.20 10.76 -13.35
CA ILE A 881 3.80 11.04 -13.64
C ILE A 881 3.19 11.76 -12.45
N TYR A 882 2.67 12.96 -12.67
CA TYR A 882 2.05 13.78 -11.65
C TYR A 882 0.54 13.76 -11.83
N LEU A 883 -0.21 13.23 -10.86
CA LEU A 883 -1.65 12.98 -10.97
C LEU A 883 -2.42 13.64 -9.83
N PHE A 884 -3.57 14.26 -10.13
CA PHE A 884 -4.44 14.92 -9.17
C PHE A 884 -5.90 14.49 -9.36
N PRO A 885 -6.71 14.35 -8.29
CA PRO A 885 -8.13 14.12 -8.43
C PRO A 885 -8.83 15.46 -8.77
N ILE A 886 -9.62 15.47 -9.85
CA ILE A 886 -10.29 16.69 -10.34
C ILE A 886 -11.79 16.46 -10.59
N LEU A 887 -12.55 17.55 -10.51
CA LEU A 887 -13.89 17.63 -11.08
C LEU A 887 -13.86 18.57 -12.28
N ARG A 888 -14.50 18.18 -13.38
CA ARG A 888 -14.55 18.95 -14.62
C ARG A 888 -15.94 19.01 -15.26
N LEU A 889 -16.03 19.76 -16.35
CA LEU A 889 -17.16 19.77 -17.28
C LEU A 889 -17.14 18.53 -18.19
N GLU A 890 -18.31 18.12 -18.69
CA GLU A 890 -18.46 16.98 -19.62
C GLU A 890 -17.68 17.22 -20.92
N ASP A 891 -18.04 18.30 -21.62
CA ASP A 891 -17.53 18.68 -22.94
C ASP A 891 -16.32 19.62 -22.83
N TYR A 892 -15.36 19.31 -21.95
CA TYR A 892 -14.27 20.22 -21.59
C TYR A 892 -13.32 20.57 -22.75
N GLU A 893 -13.14 19.68 -23.73
CA GLU A 893 -12.16 19.86 -24.82
C GLU A 893 -12.48 21.06 -25.71
N ASP A 894 -13.76 21.30 -25.97
CA ASP A 894 -14.26 22.35 -26.88
C ASP A 894 -14.65 23.65 -26.15
N VAL A 895 -14.40 23.74 -24.83
CA VAL A 895 -14.68 24.97 -24.07
C VAL A 895 -13.62 26.02 -24.42
N ASP A 896 -14.01 27.04 -25.17
CA ASP A 896 -13.26 28.29 -25.28
C ASP A 896 -13.62 29.20 -24.11
N ASP A 897 -12.64 29.68 -23.35
CA ASP A 897 -12.91 30.52 -22.20
C ASP A 897 -13.53 31.84 -22.67
N GLU A 898 -14.73 32.12 -22.19
CA GLU A 898 -15.30 33.46 -22.30
C GLU A 898 -14.75 34.29 -21.13
N TYR A 899 -13.51 34.80 -21.27
CA TYR A 899 -12.87 35.77 -20.34
C TYR A 899 -13.81 36.92 -19.92
N VAL A 900 -14.83 37.18 -20.75
CA VAL A 900 -15.88 38.16 -20.49
C VAL A 900 -17.21 37.62 -20.97
N SER A 901 -18.27 37.74 -20.15
CA SER A 901 -19.63 37.31 -20.51
C SER A 901 -20.08 37.85 -21.88
N ARG A 902 -20.84 37.05 -22.65
CA ARG A 902 -21.37 37.46 -23.98
C ARG A 902 -22.00 38.85 -23.98
N GLN A 903 -22.72 39.20 -22.91
CA GLN A 903 -23.37 40.49 -22.76
C GLN A 903 -22.34 41.63 -22.68
N THR A 904 -21.33 41.49 -21.84
CA THR A 904 -20.26 42.47 -21.69
C THR A 904 -19.43 42.58 -22.97
N ARG A 905 -19.09 41.47 -23.62
CA ARG A 905 -18.40 41.44 -24.92
C ARG A 905 -19.20 42.24 -25.99
N ALA A 906 -20.51 42.03 -26.06
CA ALA A 906 -21.36 42.77 -26.99
C ALA A 906 -21.42 44.28 -26.69
N LEU A 907 -21.50 44.68 -25.42
CA LEU A 907 -21.50 46.07 -24.99
C LEU A 907 -20.17 46.78 -25.31
N MET A 908 -19.04 46.12 -25.03
CA MET A 908 -17.70 46.64 -25.33
C MET A 908 -17.51 46.84 -26.83
N TYR A 909 -17.80 45.83 -27.66
CA TYR A 909 -17.68 45.97 -29.11
C TYR A 909 -18.58 47.07 -29.67
N THR A 910 -19.79 47.22 -29.14
CA THR A 910 -20.70 48.31 -29.54
C THR A 910 -20.09 49.69 -29.22
N LEU A 911 -19.47 49.84 -28.06
CA LEU A 911 -18.79 51.07 -27.66
C LEU A 911 -17.54 51.35 -28.52
N GLY A 912 -16.74 50.30 -28.81
CA GLY A 912 -15.58 50.37 -29.69
C GLY A 912 -15.94 50.83 -31.11
N VAL A 913 -17.02 50.28 -31.69
CA VAL A 913 -17.55 50.71 -32.99
C VAL A 913 -17.97 52.20 -32.95
N CYS A 914 -18.60 52.64 -31.87
CA CYS A 914 -18.99 54.04 -31.70
C CYS A 914 -17.77 54.99 -31.73
N TYR A 915 -16.66 54.65 -31.07
CA TYR A 915 -15.41 55.43 -31.15
C TYR A 915 -14.81 55.41 -32.56
N CYS A 916 -14.79 54.25 -33.23
CA CYS A 916 -14.33 54.11 -34.60
C CYS A 916 -15.12 55.00 -35.58
N ILE A 917 -16.44 55.13 -35.42
CA ILE A 917 -17.26 56.01 -36.26
C ILE A 917 -16.90 57.49 -36.05
N LEU A 918 -16.52 57.88 -34.83
CA LEU A 918 -16.13 59.26 -34.53
C LEU A 918 -14.77 59.65 -35.13
N ILE A 919 -13.83 58.72 -35.27
CA ILE A 919 -12.46 58.98 -35.75
C ILE A 919 -12.45 59.63 -37.16
N PRO A 920 -13.07 59.06 -38.22
CA PRO A 920 -13.12 59.69 -39.54
C PRO A 920 -13.74 61.08 -39.52
N SER A 921 -14.76 61.30 -38.68
CA SER A 921 -15.40 62.61 -38.54
C SER A 921 -14.45 63.67 -37.93
N LEU A 922 -13.59 63.25 -37.00
CA LEU A 922 -12.56 64.09 -36.38
C LEU A 922 -11.41 64.38 -37.36
N PHE A 923 -10.96 63.36 -38.11
CA PHE A 923 -9.96 63.54 -39.17
C PHE A 923 -10.45 64.46 -40.27
N LEU A 924 -11.72 64.34 -40.68
CA LEU A 924 -12.33 65.28 -41.63
C LEU A 924 -12.31 66.71 -41.08
N ASN A 925 -12.56 66.89 -39.78
CA ASN A 925 -12.47 68.19 -39.14
C ASN A 925 -11.04 68.77 -39.13
N LEU A 926 -10.04 67.92 -38.89
CA LEU A 926 -8.61 68.24 -38.91
C LEU A 926 -8.12 68.60 -40.33
N TYR A 927 -8.42 67.74 -41.32
CA TYR A 927 -8.08 67.94 -42.73
C TYR A 927 -8.67 69.24 -43.27
N GLN A 928 -9.95 69.47 -43.03
CA GLN A 928 -10.61 70.71 -43.43
C GLN A 928 -9.99 71.93 -42.73
N TYR A 929 -9.55 71.83 -41.47
CA TYR A 929 -8.83 72.93 -40.83
C TYR A 929 -7.52 73.26 -41.57
N PHE A 930 -6.71 72.26 -41.89
CA PHE A 930 -5.48 72.47 -42.65
C PHE A 930 -5.74 73.02 -44.06
N ALA A 931 -6.80 72.56 -44.73
CA ALA A 931 -7.18 73.04 -46.05
C ALA A 931 -7.63 74.53 -46.07
N TYR A 932 -8.27 75.02 -44.99
CA TYR A 932 -8.85 76.36 -44.95
C TYR A 932 -8.06 77.41 -44.14
N SER A 933 -7.05 77.01 -43.36
CA SER A 933 -6.26 77.90 -42.51
C SER A 933 -5.05 78.50 -43.22
N LYS A 934 -5.22 79.66 -43.89
CA LYS A 934 -4.10 80.43 -44.50
C LYS A 934 -3.61 81.64 -43.68
N ARG A 935 -4.12 81.91 -42.47
CA ARG A 935 -3.67 83.05 -41.64
C ARG A 935 -3.69 82.75 -40.13
N GLY A 936 -2.49 82.57 -39.57
CA GLY A 936 -2.10 82.91 -38.19
C GLY A 936 -2.81 82.20 -37.02
N GLY A 937 -2.18 81.13 -36.52
CA GLY A 937 -2.42 80.52 -35.21
C GLY A 937 -3.32 79.27 -35.23
N ALA A 938 -2.90 78.21 -34.52
CA ALA A 938 -3.70 77.02 -34.31
C ALA A 938 -4.95 77.36 -33.46
N PRO A 939 -6.18 77.20 -33.99
CA PRO A 939 -7.40 77.37 -33.21
C PRO A 939 -7.53 76.22 -32.22
N LEU A 940 -8.21 76.50 -31.11
CA LEU A 940 -8.64 75.53 -30.11
C LEU A 940 -9.15 74.22 -30.73
N SER A 941 -9.92 74.32 -31.83
CA SER A 941 -10.50 73.16 -32.51
C SER A 941 -9.49 72.18 -33.09
N LEU A 942 -8.27 72.62 -33.44
CA LEU A 942 -7.21 71.71 -33.91
C LEU A 942 -6.75 70.84 -32.75
N TRP A 943 -6.33 71.45 -31.64
CA TRP A 943 -5.81 70.74 -30.49
C TRP A 943 -6.88 69.83 -29.86
N MET A 944 -8.11 70.30 -29.72
CA MET A 944 -9.21 69.44 -29.25
C MET A 944 -9.47 68.25 -30.17
N ALA A 945 -9.42 68.45 -31.50
CA ALA A 945 -9.59 67.34 -32.44
C ALA A 945 -8.45 66.31 -32.32
N VAL A 946 -7.20 66.75 -32.15
CA VAL A 946 -6.05 65.85 -31.95
C VAL A 946 -6.23 65.02 -30.66
N PHE A 947 -6.52 65.66 -29.53
CA PHE A 947 -6.73 64.95 -28.27
C PHE A 947 -7.95 64.00 -28.33
N PHE A 948 -9.05 64.40 -28.97
CA PHE A 948 -10.19 63.50 -29.16
C PHE A 948 -9.88 62.33 -30.11
N ILE A 949 -9.07 62.52 -31.15
CA ILE A 949 -8.63 61.42 -32.02
C ILE A 949 -7.82 60.42 -31.20
N ILE A 950 -6.84 60.90 -30.43
CA ILE A 950 -6.00 60.04 -29.59
C ILE A 950 -6.87 59.29 -28.57
N LEU A 951 -7.77 60.00 -27.89
CA LEU A 951 -8.70 59.40 -26.94
C LEU A 951 -9.56 58.29 -27.57
N CYS A 952 -10.18 58.56 -28.73
CA CYS A 952 -10.99 57.57 -29.43
C CYS A 952 -10.16 56.36 -29.88
N ILE A 953 -8.89 56.55 -30.25
CA ILE A 953 -7.99 55.44 -30.61
C ILE A 953 -7.72 54.56 -29.40
N PHE A 954 -7.29 55.12 -28.27
CA PHE A 954 -7.02 54.34 -27.05
C PHE A 954 -8.27 53.59 -26.58
N ARG A 955 -9.44 54.25 -26.55
CA ARG A 955 -10.71 53.59 -26.19
C ARG A 955 -11.13 52.51 -27.18
N ALA A 956 -10.98 52.74 -28.49
CA ALA A 956 -11.31 51.72 -29.48
C ALA A 956 -10.39 50.50 -29.34
N VAL A 957 -9.07 50.72 -29.20
CA VAL A 957 -8.09 49.65 -28.98
C VAL A 957 -8.46 48.86 -27.74
N PHE A 958 -8.70 49.51 -26.59
CA PHE A 958 -9.11 48.82 -25.37
C PHE A 958 -10.38 47.97 -25.56
N MET A 959 -11.44 48.57 -26.12
CA MET A 959 -12.75 47.91 -26.27
C MET A 959 -12.75 46.74 -27.27
N PHE A 960 -11.74 46.64 -28.14
CA PHE A 960 -11.52 45.48 -29.00
C PHE A 960 -10.48 44.50 -28.43
N ALA A 961 -9.48 44.98 -27.71
CA ALA A 961 -8.40 44.16 -27.17
C ALA A 961 -8.83 43.39 -25.91
N TYR A 962 -9.58 44.03 -25.01
CA TYR A 962 -9.98 43.43 -23.73
C TYR A 962 -10.86 42.17 -23.88
N PRO A 963 -11.96 42.17 -24.68
CA PRO A 963 -12.80 40.95 -24.83
C PRO A 963 -12.12 39.77 -25.53
N ASN A 964 -10.93 40.00 -26.11
CA ASN A 964 -10.11 39.01 -26.80
C ASN A 964 -8.86 38.64 -25.98
N ALA A 965 -8.86 38.91 -24.66
CA ALA A 965 -7.79 38.53 -23.74
C ALA A 965 -6.38 39.03 -24.14
N VAL A 966 -6.28 40.13 -24.88
CA VAL A 966 -4.97 40.66 -25.34
C VAL A 966 -4.08 41.14 -24.18
N PHE A 967 -4.69 41.43 -23.02
CA PHE A 967 -4.00 41.90 -21.81
C PHE A 967 -3.84 40.81 -20.73
N GLU A 968 -4.11 39.54 -21.06
CA GLU A 968 -4.00 38.42 -20.12
C GLU A 968 -2.57 38.32 -19.55
N GLY A 969 -2.46 38.29 -18.23
CA GLY A 969 -1.16 38.26 -17.51
C GLY A 969 -0.42 39.60 -17.41
N ASP A 970 -0.96 40.71 -17.95
CA ASP A 970 -0.35 42.04 -17.88
C ASP A 970 -1.38 43.12 -17.46
N SER A 971 -1.74 43.07 -16.18
CA SER A 971 -2.67 43.99 -15.52
C SER A 971 -2.20 45.46 -15.57
N LEU A 972 -0.89 45.72 -15.61
CA LEU A 972 -0.35 47.07 -15.77
C LEU A 972 -0.71 47.65 -17.14
N SER A 973 -0.50 46.88 -18.20
CA SER A 973 -0.84 47.29 -19.57
C SER A 973 -2.35 47.53 -19.71
N GLU A 974 -3.16 46.67 -19.10
CA GLU A 974 -4.62 46.86 -19.06
C GLU A 974 -5.00 48.20 -18.42
N PHE A 975 -4.49 48.46 -17.20
CA PHE A 975 -4.75 49.68 -16.44
C PHE A 975 -4.34 50.93 -17.21
N VAL A 976 -3.14 50.94 -17.79
CA VAL A 976 -2.59 52.09 -18.53
C VAL A 976 -3.44 52.42 -19.74
N VAL A 977 -3.80 51.43 -20.55
CA VAL A 977 -4.58 51.63 -21.78
C VAL A 977 -6.00 52.10 -21.45
N PHE A 978 -6.57 51.63 -20.34
CA PHE A 978 -7.90 52.03 -19.89
C PHE A 978 -7.96 53.47 -19.36
N GLU A 979 -6.96 53.92 -18.59
CA GLU A 979 -7.02 55.19 -17.86
C GLU A 979 -6.49 56.42 -18.62
N ILE A 980 -5.54 56.25 -19.55
CA ILE A 980 -5.02 57.36 -20.39
C ILE A 980 -6.14 58.23 -21.02
N PRO A 981 -7.23 57.66 -21.59
CA PRO A 981 -8.38 58.42 -22.07
C PRO A 981 -8.95 59.45 -21.08
N THR A 982 -9.01 59.14 -19.79
CA THR A 982 -9.53 60.04 -18.74
C THR A 982 -8.65 61.29 -18.62
N PHE A 983 -7.32 61.12 -18.59
CA PHE A 983 -6.36 62.24 -18.47
C PHE A 983 -6.27 63.08 -19.76
N LEU A 984 -6.43 62.44 -20.93
CA LEU A 984 -6.57 63.14 -22.21
C LEU A 984 -7.84 64.01 -22.23
N LEU A 985 -8.95 63.49 -21.71
CA LEU A 985 -10.21 64.22 -21.59
C LEU A 985 -10.09 65.45 -20.69
N ILE A 986 -9.45 65.29 -19.51
CA ILE A 986 -9.17 66.40 -18.59
C ILE A 986 -8.26 67.45 -19.25
N SER A 987 -7.25 67.01 -20.01
CA SER A 987 -6.36 67.88 -20.76
C SER A 987 -7.12 68.74 -21.79
N VAL A 988 -8.10 68.17 -22.49
CA VAL A 988 -9.00 68.91 -23.40
C VAL A 988 -9.76 70.01 -22.66
N VAL A 989 -10.27 69.73 -21.45
CA VAL A 989 -10.99 70.72 -20.65
C VAL A 989 -10.09 71.87 -20.20
N ILE A 990 -8.86 71.58 -19.75
CA ILE A 990 -7.89 72.61 -19.36
C ILE A 990 -7.57 73.53 -20.55
N ILE A 991 -7.40 72.94 -21.73
CA ILE A 991 -7.19 73.69 -22.98
C ILE A 991 -8.41 74.56 -23.30
N CYS A 992 -9.64 74.04 -23.18
CA CYS A 992 -10.87 74.81 -23.33
C CYS A 992 -10.92 76.02 -22.38
N ILE A 993 -10.67 75.81 -21.08
CA ILE A 993 -10.67 76.85 -20.04
C ILE A 993 -9.68 77.96 -20.40
N TYR A 994 -8.49 77.62 -20.87
CA TYR A 994 -7.50 78.60 -21.29
C TYR A 994 -7.99 79.46 -22.46
N TYR A 995 -8.55 78.85 -23.50
CA TYR A 995 -9.05 79.60 -24.64
C TYR A 995 -10.22 80.51 -24.24
N TRP A 996 -11.05 80.08 -23.29
CA TRP A 996 -12.10 80.94 -22.76
C TRP A 996 -11.59 82.10 -21.92
N LYS A 997 -10.63 81.84 -21.05
CA LYS A 997 -9.92 82.90 -20.32
C LYS A 997 -9.35 83.93 -21.29
N LYS A 998 -8.78 83.49 -22.43
CA LYS A 998 -8.30 84.38 -23.51
C LYS A 998 -9.43 85.18 -24.17
N VAL A 999 -10.62 84.61 -24.32
CA VAL A 999 -11.80 85.31 -24.86
C VAL A 999 -12.34 86.37 -23.87
N VAL A 1000 -12.29 86.09 -22.56
CA VAL A 1000 -12.74 87.01 -21.49
C VAL A 1000 -11.75 88.16 -21.26
N ILE A 1001 -10.45 87.87 -21.16
CA ILE A 1001 -9.41 88.85 -20.77
C ILE A 1001 -9.10 89.88 -21.87
N LYS A 1002 -9.48 89.62 -23.14
CA LYS A 1002 -9.32 90.58 -24.25
C LYS A 1002 -9.99 91.96 -24.03
N LYS A 1003 -10.73 92.13 -22.92
CA LYS A 1003 -11.39 93.37 -22.50
C LYS A 1003 -10.62 94.16 -21.41
N ASN A 1004 -9.68 93.55 -20.68
CA ASN A 1004 -8.86 94.20 -19.66
C ASN A 1004 -7.37 94.12 -20.04
N HIS A 1005 -6.80 95.23 -20.49
CA HIS A 1005 -5.45 95.34 -21.06
C HIS A 1005 -4.28 95.10 -20.07
N PHE A 1006 -4.54 94.54 -18.88
CA PHE A 1006 -3.62 94.60 -17.73
C PHE A 1006 -2.91 93.30 -17.35
N ILE A 1007 -3.17 92.17 -18.02
CA ILE A 1007 -2.50 90.89 -17.70
C ILE A 1007 -1.54 90.49 -18.83
N PRO A 1008 -0.23 90.32 -18.57
CA PRO A 1008 0.75 89.96 -19.59
C PRO A 1008 0.49 88.56 -20.17
N GLU A 1009 0.56 88.44 -21.49
CA GLU A 1009 0.22 87.22 -22.26
C GLU A 1009 1.08 85.99 -21.87
N LYS A 1010 2.27 86.21 -21.29
CA LYS A 1010 3.17 85.15 -20.78
C LYS A 1010 2.60 84.42 -19.54
N SER A 1011 1.90 85.11 -18.64
CA SER A 1011 1.35 84.53 -17.40
C SER A 1011 0.23 83.52 -17.69
N ASN A 1012 -0.51 83.70 -18.79
CA ASN A 1012 -1.61 82.79 -19.14
C ASN A 1012 -1.16 81.46 -19.76
N ARG A 1013 -0.02 81.42 -20.44
CA ARG A 1013 0.54 80.14 -20.94
C ARG A 1013 1.09 79.29 -19.80
N PHE A 1014 1.68 79.94 -18.79
CA PHE A 1014 2.19 79.29 -17.59
C PHE A 1014 1.10 78.46 -16.88
N ILE A 1015 -0.11 79.00 -16.72
CA ILE A 1015 -1.22 78.28 -16.08
C ILE A 1015 -1.63 77.00 -16.83
N ILE A 1016 -1.55 76.97 -18.17
CA ILE A 1016 -1.81 75.74 -18.94
C ILE A 1016 -0.72 74.72 -18.69
N TYR A 1017 0.55 75.12 -18.81
CA TYR A 1017 1.66 74.20 -18.64
C TYR A 1017 1.68 73.62 -17.23
N VAL A 1018 1.37 74.43 -16.22
CA VAL A 1018 1.20 73.98 -14.83
C VAL A 1018 0.00 73.05 -14.69
N GLY A 1019 -1.16 73.39 -15.28
CA GLY A 1019 -2.35 72.54 -15.21
C GLY A 1019 -2.19 71.19 -15.91
N LEU A 1020 -1.62 71.18 -17.12
CA LEU A 1020 -1.28 69.94 -17.83
C LEU A 1020 -0.19 69.16 -17.10
N GLY A 1021 0.86 69.84 -16.62
CA GLY A 1021 1.91 69.22 -15.82
C GLY A 1021 1.36 68.55 -14.56
N PHE A 1022 0.44 69.19 -13.85
CA PHE A 1022 -0.23 68.62 -12.68
C PHE A 1022 -1.04 67.37 -13.03
N VAL A 1023 -1.86 67.41 -14.08
CA VAL A 1023 -2.69 66.26 -14.51
C VAL A 1023 -1.83 65.07 -14.90
N TRP A 1024 -0.77 65.28 -15.67
CA TRP A 1024 0.13 64.19 -16.09
C TRP A 1024 1.07 63.71 -14.98
N SER A 1025 1.42 64.57 -14.01
CA SER A 1025 2.14 64.13 -12.80
C SER A 1025 1.24 63.24 -11.93
N LEU A 1026 -0.05 63.58 -11.83
CA LEU A 1026 -1.02 62.79 -11.10
C LEU A 1026 -1.22 61.41 -11.74
N TRP A 1027 -1.30 61.34 -13.07
CA TRP A 1027 -1.30 60.07 -13.80
C TRP A 1027 -0.07 59.21 -13.47
N LEU A 1028 1.14 59.76 -13.57
CA LEU A 1028 2.38 59.04 -13.25
C LEU A 1028 2.39 58.52 -11.81
N ILE A 1029 1.96 59.32 -10.84
CA ILE A 1029 1.89 58.91 -9.44
C ILE A 1029 0.93 57.73 -9.26
N VAL A 1030 -0.27 57.79 -9.85
CA VAL A 1030 -1.25 56.71 -9.75
C VAL A 1030 -0.74 55.42 -10.41
N THR A 1031 -0.11 55.52 -11.59
CA THR A 1031 0.47 54.35 -12.27
C THR A 1031 1.62 53.72 -11.49
N LEU A 1032 2.50 54.53 -10.88
CA LEU A 1032 3.58 54.03 -10.02
C LEU A 1032 3.05 53.35 -8.76
N VAL A 1033 2.03 53.94 -8.12
CA VAL A 1033 1.40 53.32 -6.94
C VAL A 1033 0.73 52.00 -7.32
N TYR A 1034 0.07 51.91 -8.48
CA TYR A 1034 -0.50 50.65 -8.95
C TYR A 1034 0.57 49.59 -9.22
N SER A 1035 1.67 49.95 -9.90
CA SER A 1035 2.72 48.96 -10.22
C SER A 1035 3.48 48.46 -9.00
N GLU A 1036 3.82 49.35 -8.07
CA GLU A 1036 4.67 48.97 -6.91
C GLU A 1036 3.86 48.39 -5.76
N VAL A 1037 2.65 48.89 -5.50
CA VAL A 1037 1.86 48.47 -4.33
C VAL A 1037 0.96 47.29 -4.65
N ILE A 1038 0.31 47.26 -5.82
CA ILE A 1038 -0.69 46.22 -6.10
C ILE A 1038 -0.10 45.05 -6.88
N LEU A 1039 0.82 45.29 -7.81
CA LEU A 1039 1.38 44.22 -8.64
C LEU A 1039 2.57 43.51 -7.99
N GLU A 1040 3.37 44.18 -7.16
CA GLU A 1040 4.51 43.53 -6.48
C GLU A 1040 4.13 42.90 -5.13
N GLU A 1041 3.17 43.45 -4.37
CA GLU A 1041 2.72 42.84 -3.10
C GLU A 1041 1.79 41.64 -3.31
N GLY A 1042 0.97 41.63 -4.36
CA GLY A 1042 0.00 40.55 -4.62
C GLY A 1042 0.59 39.20 -5.07
N GLY A 1043 1.91 39.12 -5.28
CA GLY A 1043 2.58 37.93 -5.84
C GLY A 1043 3.49 37.16 -4.88
N LYS A 1044 3.71 37.65 -3.65
CA LYS A 1044 4.59 36.98 -2.68
C LYS A 1044 3.80 36.60 -1.45
N SER A 1045 3.27 35.37 -1.42
CA SER A 1045 2.86 34.78 -0.16
C SER A 1045 4.09 34.46 0.66
N ASP A 1046 4.10 34.88 1.92
CA ASP A 1046 5.13 34.50 2.90
C ASP A 1046 5.13 32.98 3.19
N CYS A 1047 4.12 32.25 2.71
CA CYS A 1047 3.93 30.81 2.91
C CYS A 1047 4.29 29.93 1.70
N GLY A 1048 5.11 30.40 0.75
CA GLY A 1048 5.54 29.58 -0.41
C GLY A 1048 4.40 29.09 -1.32
N GLY A 1049 3.27 29.80 -1.36
CA GLY A 1049 2.09 29.49 -2.18
C GLY A 1049 1.01 28.66 -1.47
N ARG A 1050 1.25 28.16 -0.24
CA ARG A 1050 0.31 27.28 0.49
C ARG A 1050 -0.89 28.01 1.08
N VAL A 1051 -0.67 29.21 1.59
CA VAL A 1051 -1.72 30.10 2.09
C VAL A 1051 -1.97 31.12 1.00
N ALA A 1052 -3.23 31.26 0.59
CA ALA A 1052 -3.58 32.39 -0.25
C ALA A 1052 -3.25 33.66 0.54
N THR A 1053 -2.44 34.55 -0.03
CA THR A 1053 -2.43 35.96 0.42
C THR A 1053 -3.88 36.37 0.57
N ASP A 1054 -4.27 36.70 1.81
CA ASP A 1054 -5.67 36.87 2.18
C ASP A 1054 -6.32 37.76 1.11
N TYR A 1055 -7.21 37.16 0.30
CA TYR A 1055 -7.77 37.82 -0.87
C TYR A 1055 -8.40 39.15 -0.45
N THR A 1056 -8.88 39.20 0.78
CA THR A 1056 -9.46 40.37 1.43
C THR A 1056 -8.47 41.53 1.60
N GLU A 1057 -7.17 41.29 1.88
CA GLU A 1057 -6.21 42.39 2.07
C GLU A 1057 -5.82 43.05 0.74
N VAL A 1058 -5.54 42.25 -0.30
CA VAL A 1058 -5.22 42.79 -1.63
C VAL A 1058 -6.46 43.45 -2.25
N GLU A 1059 -7.64 42.85 -2.06
CA GLU A 1059 -8.92 43.42 -2.46
C GLU A 1059 -9.18 44.74 -1.70
N ASP A 1060 -9.00 44.78 -0.38
CA ASP A 1060 -9.19 45.99 0.44
C ASP A 1060 -8.18 47.09 0.10
N ASN A 1061 -6.93 46.73 -0.19
CA ASN A 1061 -5.91 47.67 -0.64
C ASN A 1061 -6.23 48.24 -2.03
N THR A 1062 -6.66 47.37 -2.96
CA THR A 1062 -7.08 47.76 -4.32
C THR A 1062 -8.34 48.62 -4.25
N ARG A 1063 -9.30 48.27 -3.40
CA ARG A 1063 -10.53 49.00 -3.13
C ARG A 1063 -10.25 50.35 -2.49
N THR A 1064 -9.35 50.42 -1.52
CA THR A 1064 -8.93 51.66 -0.88
C THR A 1064 -8.27 52.60 -1.89
N LEU A 1065 -7.36 52.08 -2.72
CA LEU A 1065 -6.74 52.86 -3.79
C LEU A 1065 -7.77 53.33 -4.81
N ALA A 1066 -8.73 52.49 -5.19
CA ALA A 1066 -9.84 52.84 -6.08
C ALA A 1066 -10.69 53.98 -5.52
N ILE A 1067 -11.04 53.92 -4.25
CA ILE A 1067 -11.81 54.98 -3.56
C ILE A 1067 -11.02 56.29 -3.56
N VAL A 1068 -9.73 56.25 -3.22
CA VAL A 1068 -8.87 57.45 -3.21
C VAL A 1068 -8.73 58.03 -4.62
N TYR A 1069 -8.47 57.18 -5.61
CA TYR A 1069 -8.34 57.55 -7.00
C TYR A 1069 -9.60 58.25 -7.52
N HIS A 1070 -10.77 57.61 -7.36
CA HIS A 1070 -12.04 58.17 -7.80
C HIS A 1070 -12.38 59.47 -7.06
N SER A 1071 -12.10 59.57 -5.77
CA SER A 1071 -12.32 60.79 -4.98
C SER A 1071 -11.51 61.96 -5.52
N VAL A 1072 -10.25 61.73 -5.88
CA VAL A 1072 -9.36 62.75 -6.46
C VAL A 1072 -9.85 63.16 -7.85
N ILE A 1073 -10.23 62.20 -8.70
CA ILE A 1073 -10.76 62.50 -10.03
C ILE A 1073 -12.06 63.31 -9.94
N ILE A 1074 -13.00 62.92 -9.07
CA ILE A 1074 -14.26 63.65 -8.82
C ILE A 1074 -13.98 65.07 -8.34
N ALA A 1075 -13.05 65.26 -7.41
CA ALA A 1075 -12.68 66.58 -6.92
C ALA A 1075 -12.12 67.45 -8.05
N ILE A 1076 -11.23 66.92 -8.88
CA ILE A 1076 -10.66 67.63 -10.03
C ILE A 1076 -11.74 67.97 -11.06
N THR A 1077 -12.60 67.02 -11.43
CA THR A 1077 -13.67 67.24 -12.42
C THR A 1077 -14.70 68.25 -11.92
N LEU A 1078 -15.04 68.25 -10.63
CA LEU A 1078 -15.90 69.25 -10.01
C LEU A 1078 -15.26 70.64 -10.00
N ILE A 1079 -14.00 70.76 -9.56
CA ILE A 1079 -13.26 72.04 -9.56
C ILE A 1079 -13.19 72.61 -10.97
N LEU A 1080 -12.82 71.79 -11.96
CA LEU A 1080 -12.78 72.21 -13.35
C LEU A 1080 -14.16 72.64 -13.84
N SER A 1081 -15.22 71.90 -13.51
CA SER A 1081 -16.61 72.25 -13.86
C SER A 1081 -17.07 73.57 -13.23
N PHE A 1082 -16.73 73.84 -11.96
CA PHE A 1082 -17.04 75.11 -11.31
C PHE A 1082 -16.30 76.29 -11.92
N ILE A 1083 -15.00 76.13 -12.18
CA ILE A 1083 -14.19 77.13 -12.90
C ILE A 1083 -14.84 77.44 -14.25
N PHE A 1084 -15.32 76.40 -14.91
CA PHE A 1084 -15.96 76.49 -16.21
C PHE A 1084 -17.32 77.19 -16.18
N LEU A 1085 -18.18 76.85 -15.21
CA LEU A 1085 -19.44 77.54 -14.95
C LEU A 1085 -19.20 79.01 -14.63
N TYR A 1086 -18.18 79.32 -13.82
CA TYR A 1086 -17.78 80.69 -13.50
C TYR A 1086 -17.39 81.47 -14.75
N TYR A 1087 -16.53 80.92 -15.61
CA TYR A 1087 -16.14 81.59 -16.87
C TYR A 1087 -17.31 81.71 -17.84
N THR A 1088 -18.17 80.70 -17.94
CA THR A 1088 -19.37 80.72 -18.78
C THR A 1088 -20.35 81.79 -18.31
N TYR A 1089 -20.61 81.86 -17.00
CA TYR A 1089 -21.42 82.91 -16.36
C TYR A 1089 -20.83 84.29 -16.61
N THR A 1090 -19.50 84.45 -16.50
CA THR A 1090 -18.79 85.70 -16.75
C THR A 1090 -18.91 86.14 -18.21
N ILE A 1091 -18.91 85.19 -19.16
CA ILE A 1091 -19.11 85.48 -20.58
C ILE A 1091 -20.57 85.87 -20.84
N LEU A 1092 -21.53 85.12 -20.29
CA LEU A 1092 -22.96 85.39 -20.44
C LEU A 1092 -23.38 86.73 -19.81
N SER A 1093 -22.79 87.10 -18.67
CA SER A 1093 -23.01 88.40 -18.04
C SER A 1093 -22.37 89.54 -18.85
N ALA A 1094 -21.18 89.31 -19.41
CA ALA A 1094 -20.53 90.28 -20.31
C ALA A 1094 -21.29 90.49 -21.63
N THR A 1095 -22.03 89.49 -22.12
CA THR A 1095 -22.79 89.55 -23.38
C THR A 1095 -24.19 90.16 -23.25
N LYS A 1096 -24.78 90.19 -22.04
CA LYS A 1096 -26.03 90.95 -21.79
C LYS A 1096 -25.93 92.45 -22.15
N SER A 1097 -24.71 93.01 -22.29
CA SER A 1097 -24.51 94.43 -22.65
C SER A 1097 -24.37 94.75 -24.15
N LYS A 1098 -24.15 93.78 -25.07
CA LYS A 1098 -24.07 94.00 -26.53
C LYS A 1098 -24.42 92.71 -27.32
N LYS A 1099 -25.16 92.84 -28.44
CA LYS A 1099 -25.47 91.74 -29.38
C LYS A 1099 -24.22 90.91 -29.70
N MET A 1100 -24.25 89.61 -29.37
CA MET A 1100 -23.15 88.67 -29.61
C MET A 1100 -22.83 88.58 -31.11
N THR A 1101 -21.54 88.61 -31.43
CA THR A 1101 -21.03 88.12 -32.71
C THR A 1101 -21.08 86.58 -32.70
N GLY A 1102 -21.58 85.93 -33.75
CA GLY A 1102 -21.84 84.47 -33.79
C GLY A 1102 -20.67 83.55 -33.40
N ALA A 1103 -19.41 84.01 -33.51
CA ALA A 1103 -18.25 83.26 -33.04
C ALA A 1103 -18.18 83.09 -31.49
N LYS A 1104 -18.79 83.97 -30.71
CA LYS A 1104 -18.80 83.90 -29.22
C LYS A 1104 -19.88 82.97 -28.69
N GLU A 1105 -21.01 82.87 -29.38
CA GLU A 1105 -22.14 82.00 -29.02
C GLU A 1105 -21.75 80.54 -29.16
N TYR A 1106 -21.02 80.24 -30.23
CA TYR A 1106 -20.49 78.91 -30.52
C TYR A 1106 -19.57 78.35 -29.44
N VAL A 1107 -18.63 79.17 -28.95
CA VAL A 1107 -17.68 78.74 -27.90
C VAL A 1107 -18.43 78.48 -26.60
N VAL A 1108 -19.47 79.27 -26.29
CA VAL A 1108 -20.34 79.06 -25.12
C VAL A 1108 -21.12 77.74 -25.24
N VAL A 1109 -21.68 77.42 -26.41
CA VAL A 1109 -22.43 76.17 -26.63
C VAL A 1109 -21.54 74.94 -26.54
N ILE A 1110 -20.40 74.90 -27.26
CA ILE A 1110 -19.50 73.72 -27.23
C ILE A 1110 -19.12 73.40 -25.81
N GLY A 1111 -18.60 74.39 -25.10
CA GLY A 1111 -18.13 74.00 -23.80
C GLY A 1111 -19.26 73.91 -22.77
N GLY A 1112 -20.43 74.52 -22.98
CA GLY A 1112 -21.64 74.13 -22.24
C GLY A 1112 -21.88 72.62 -22.29
N ILE A 1113 -21.72 72.00 -23.47
CA ILE A 1113 -21.78 70.54 -23.67
C ILE A 1113 -20.67 69.83 -22.89
N ILE A 1114 -19.42 70.28 -23.00
CA ILE A 1114 -18.28 69.68 -22.29
C ILE A 1114 -18.46 69.77 -20.77
N CYS A 1115 -18.94 70.90 -20.24
CA CYS A 1115 -19.21 71.10 -18.83
C CYS A 1115 -20.34 70.20 -18.34
N SER A 1116 -21.44 70.11 -19.09
CA SER A 1116 -22.54 69.21 -18.73
C SER A 1116 -22.08 67.75 -18.71
N ALA A 1117 -21.22 67.35 -19.65
CA ALA A 1117 -20.67 66.01 -19.68
C ALA A 1117 -19.74 65.73 -18.48
N PHE A 1118 -18.92 66.70 -18.06
CA PHE A 1118 -18.05 66.56 -16.87
C PHE A 1118 -18.81 66.55 -15.55
N ILE A 1119 -19.86 67.38 -15.43
CA ILE A 1119 -20.76 67.34 -14.26
C ILE A 1119 -21.49 66.00 -14.23
N LEU A 1120 -22.03 65.56 -15.37
CA LEU A 1120 -22.67 64.25 -15.49
C LEU A 1120 -21.71 63.11 -15.14
N ARG A 1121 -20.46 63.17 -15.62
CA ARG A 1121 -19.40 62.21 -15.28
C ARG A 1121 -19.12 62.19 -13.77
N SER A 1122 -19.05 63.36 -13.13
CA SER A 1122 -18.84 63.45 -11.68
C SER A 1122 -20.02 62.86 -10.88
N ILE A 1123 -21.25 63.09 -11.34
CA ILE A 1123 -22.46 62.49 -10.74
C ILE A 1123 -22.47 60.98 -10.93
N LEU A 1124 -22.17 60.49 -12.13
CA LEU A 1124 -22.14 59.06 -12.42
C LEU A 1124 -21.05 58.34 -11.61
N PHE A 1125 -19.85 58.91 -11.46
CA PHE A 1125 -18.83 58.35 -10.57
C PHE A 1125 -19.24 58.34 -9.10
N LEU A 1126 -19.91 59.39 -8.60
CA LEU A 1126 -20.46 59.39 -7.24
C LEU A 1126 -21.53 58.31 -7.05
N VAL A 1127 -22.35 58.03 -8.07
CA VAL A 1127 -23.34 56.96 -8.04
C VAL A 1127 -22.67 55.59 -8.05
N VAL A 1128 -21.64 55.39 -8.88
CA VAL A 1128 -20.87 54.14 -8.91
C VAL A 1128 -20.20 53.87 -7.55
N LEU A 1129 -19.53 54.88 -6.98
CA LEU A 1129 -18.93 54.79 -5.64
C LEU A 1129 -19.95 54.52 -4.52
N ALA A 1130 -21.18 55.04 -4.63
CA ALA A 1130 -22.17 54.94 -3.56
C ALA A 1130 -22.96 53.62 -3.56
N ILE A 1131 -23.01 52.91 -4.69
CA ILE A 1131 -23.82 51.68 -4.84
C ILE A 1131 -22.95 50.43 -5.02
N GLU A 1132 -21.62 50.57 -5.14
CA GLU A 1132 -20.70 49.43 -5.31
C GLU A 1132 -21.17 48.48 -6.42
N LEU A 1133 -21.60 49.06 -7.55
CA LEU A 1133 -22.14 48.30 -8.67
C LEU A 1133 -21.00 47.83 -9.59
N ALA A 1134 -20.57 46.59 -9.40
CA ALA A 1134 -19.80 45.84 -10.41
C ALA A 1134 -20.72 45.48 -11.59
N SER A 1135 -20.78 46.33 -12.61
CA SER A 1135 -21.66 46.09 -13.76
C SER A 1135 -21.19 46.76 -15.05
N SER A 1136 -20.94 45.92 -16.06
CA SER A 1136 -20.55 46.35 -17.42
C SER A 1136 -21.56 47.26 -18.10
N ILE A 1137 -22.85 47.16 -17.74
CA ILE A 1137 -23.93 48.02 -18.26
C ILE A 1137 -23.73 49.46 -17.81
N TYR A 1138 -23.38 49.68 -16.55
CA TYR A 1138 -23.19 51.03 -15.99
C TYR A 1138 -21.94 51.70 -16.56
N LEU A 1139 -20.86 50.94 -16.78
CA LEU A 1139 -19.69 51.43 -17.49
C LEU A 1139 -20.05 51.87 -18.91
N PHE A 1140 -20.77 51.04 -19.66
CA PHE A 1140 -21.22 51.36 -21.01
C PHE A 1140 -22.01 52.67 -21.04
N ILE A 1141 -23.00 52.83 -20.16
CA ILE A 1141 -23.82 54.05 -20.05
C ILE A 1141 -22.93 55.26 -19.75
N THR A 1142 -22.00 55.12 -18.81
CA THR A 1142 -21.13 56.22 -18.36
C THR A 1142 -20.21 56.70 -19.48
N LEU A 1143 -19.51 55.79 -20.17
CA LEU A 1143 -18.63 56.15 -21.28
C LEU A 1143 -19.41 56.66 -22.49
N PHE A 1144 -20.56 56.06 -22.80
CA PHE A 1144 -21.39 56.49 -23.91
C PHE A 1144 -21.91 57.92 -23.71
N LEU A 1145 -22.45 58.25 -22.54
CA LEU A 1145 -23.01 59.58 -22.26
C LEU A 1145 -21.92 60.65 -22.10
N THR A 1146 -20.83 60.33 -21.39
CA THR A 1146 -19.83 61.34 -20.99
C THR A 1146 -18.72 61.55 -22.02
N GLU A 1147 -18.40 60.54 -22.84
CA GLU A 1147 -17.36 60.61 -23.87
C GLU A 1147 -17.97 60.62 -25.27
N VAL A 1148 -18.63 59.54 -25.70
CA VAL A 1148 -19.12 59.38 -27.09
C VAL A 1148 -20.12 60.48 -27.47
N MET A 1149 -21.19 60.66 -26.68
CA MET A 1149 -22.21 61.68 -26.96
C MET A 1149 -21.63 63.10 -26.88
N MET A 1150 -20.71 63.35 -25.94
CA MET A 1150 -20.06 64.65 -25.80
C MET A 1150 -19.21 65.00 -27.03
N ILE A 1151 -18.41 64.04 -27.51
CA ILE A 1151 -17.58 64.23 -28.71
C ILE A 1151 -18.49 64.39 -29.93
N ALA A 1152 -19.49 63.52 -30.12
CA ALA A 1152 -20.41 63.57 -31.24
C ALA A 1152 -21.16 64.91 -31.32
N THR A 1153 -21.76 65.36 -30.22
CA THR A 1153 -22.48 66.63 -30.16
C THR A 1153 -21.55 67.82 -30.39
N THR A 1154 -20.33 67.78 -29.86
CA THR A 1154 -19.28 68.77 -30.15
C THR A 1154 -18.94 68.82 -31.65
N GLN A 1155 -18.82 67.66 -32.32
CA GLN A 1155 -18.59 67.60 -33.77
C GLN A 1155 -19.76 68.16 -34.57
N VAL A 1156 -21.00 67.85 -34.19
CA VAL A 1156 -22.20 68.39 -34.85
C VAL A 1156 -22.22 69.91 -34.77
N GLN A 1157 -21.83 70.49 -33.63
CA GLN A 1157 -21.71 71.95 -33.50
C GLN A 1157 -20.62 72.49 -34.45
N PHE A 1158 -19.45 71.84 -34.54
CA PHE A 1158 -18.38 72.24 -35.48
C PHE A 1158 -18.86 72.20 -36.93
N LEU A 1159 -19.61 71.17 -37.30
CA LEU A 1159 -20.18 71.02 -38.63
C LEU A 1159 -21.24 72.10 -38.92
N LYS A 1160 -22.17 72.33 -37.99
CA LYS A 1160 -23.23 73.36 -38.11
C LYS A 1160 -22.64 74.74 -38.34
N ARG A 1161 -21.59 75.08 -37.59
CA ARG A 1161 -20.86 76.34 -37.77
C ARG A 1161 -20.23 76.43 -39.16
N ARG A 1162 -19.59 75.36 -39.63
CA ARG A 1162 -18.96 75.34 -40.97
C ARG A 1162 -19.98 75.47 -42.09
N ILE A 1163 -21.13 74.79 -42.00
CA ILE A 1163 -22.23 74.95 -42.97
C ILE A 1163 -22.71 76.41 -42.99
N THR A 1164 -22.87 77.01 -41.80
CA THR A 1164 -23.29 78.42 -41.66
C THR A 1164 -22.24 79.40 -42.23
N GLU A 1165 -20.95 79.18 -41.95
CA GLU A 1165 -19.84 80.00 -42.50
C GLU A 1165 -19.75 79.86 -44.02
N THR A 1166 -19.91 78.65 -44.56
CA THR A 1166 -19.85 78.37 -46.01
C THR A 1166 -21.06 78.98 -46.73
N ALA A 1167 -22.27 78.83 -46.17
CA ALA A 1167 -23.49 79.48 -46.67
C ALA A 1167 -23.36 81.02 -46.65
N SER A 1168 -22.77 81.60 -45.60
CA SER A 1168 -22.54 83.04 -45.51
C SER A 1168 -21.50 83.56 -46.52
N ARG A 1169 -20.49 82.74 -46.88
CA ARG A 1169 -19.50 83.08 -47.92
C ARG A 1169 -20.09 82.97 -49.32
N LEU A 1170 -20.91 81.95 -49.60
CA LEU A 1170 -21.65 81.80 -50.86
C LEU A 1170 -22.66 82.94 -51.06
N SER A 1171 -23.35 83.36 -49.99
CA SER A 1171 -24.25 84.52 -50.01
C SER A 1171 -23.49 85.84 -50.28
N ARG A 1172 -22.26 86.01 -49.75
CA ARG A 1172 -21.42 87.19 -50.03
C ARG A 1172 -20.74 87.17 -51.41
N SER A 1173 -20.50 86.00 -52.03
CA SER A 1173 -19.97 85.95 -53.40
C SER A 1173 -21.05 86.16 -54.46
N SER A 1174 -22.32 85.85 -54.15
CA SER A 1174 -23.47 86.11 -55.03
C SER A 1174 -23.79 87.61 -55.20
N PHE A 1175 -23.55 88.43 -54.17
CA PHE A 1175 -23.93 89.86 -54.19
C PHE A 1175 -22.92 90.82 -54.84
N ARG A 1176 -21.85 90.31 -55.50
CA ARG A 1176 -20.80 91.16 -56.12
C ARG A 1176 -20.80 91.16 -57.66
N LYS A 1177 -21.89 90.76 -58.31
CA LYS A 1177 -22.10 90.94 -59.77
C LYS A 1177 -23.50 91.49 -60.07
N THR A 1178 -23.67 92.80 -59.90
CA THR A 1178 -24.56 93.68 -60.70
C THR A 1178 -24.56 95.09 -60.12
N GLY A 1179 -24.23 96.09 -60.94
CA GLY A 1179 -24.25 97.52 -60.57
C GLY A 1179 -23.09 98.32 -61.15
N ALA A 1180 -23.21 98.70 -62.42
CA ALA A 1180 -22.26 99.54 -63.15
C ALA A 1180 -22.52 101.04 -62.95
N ALA A 1181 -21.44 101.83 -63.07
CA ALA A 1181 -21.29 103.08 -63.84
C ALA A 1181 -20.79 104.33 -63.08
N SER A 1182 -19.77 104.93 -63.71
CA SER A 1182 -19.52 106.37 -63.87
C SER A 1182 -18.63 107.15 -62.89
N SER A 1183 -17.59 107.73 -63.51
CA SER A 1183 -16.94 109.04 -63.26
C SER A 1183 -15.77 109.16 -62.27
N SER A 1184 -14.58 109.30 -62.89
CA SER A 1184 -13.57 110.35 -62.70
C SER A 1184 -12.96 110.62 -61.32
N GLY A 1185 -11.63 110.60 -61.26
CA GLY A 1185 -10.91 111.43 -60.29
C GLY A 1185 -9.52 110.98 -59.86
N SER A 1186 -8.55 111.12 -60.77
CA SER A 1186 -7.21 111.68 -60.53
C SER A 1186 -6.25 111.18 -59.42
N ARG A 1187 -4.99 111.04 -59.88
CA ARG A 1187 -3.70 111.35 -59.22
C ARG A 1187 -3.11 110.25 -58.31
N MET A 1188 -2.05 109.60 -58.79
CA MET A 1188 -0.63 110.00 -58.80
C MET A 1188 0.06 109.29 -57.64
N SER A 1189 0.88 108.27 -57.94
CA SER A 1189 2.36 108.35 -57.96
C SER A 1189 2.91 108.49 -56.54
N SER A 1190 3.82 107.67 -56.06
CA SER A 1190 5.08 107.29 -56.71
C SER A 1190 5.91 106.50 -55.71
N SER A 1191 6.86 105.72 -56.24
CA SER A 1191 8.22 105.45 -55.69
C SER A 1191 8.30 104.74 -54.34
N GLY A 1192 9.27 103.88 -54.05
CA GLY A 1192 10.40 103.29 -54.74
C GLY A 1192 10.66 101.96 -54.01
N SER A 1193 11.12 100.92 -54.68
CA SER A 1193 12.54 100.66 -54.94
C SER A 1193 13.36 100.41 -53.65
N PRO A 1194 14.44 99.64 -53.72
CA PRO A 1194 14.40 98.20 -53.46
C PRO A 1194 15.54 97.83 -52.51
N ASN A 1195 16.02 96.59 -52.60
CA ASN A 1195 17.32 96.13 -52.12
C ASN A 1195 17.42 95.90 -50.60
N SER A 1196 18.12 94.87 -50.12
CA SER A 1196 18.86 93.79 -50.78
C SER A 1196 19.40 92.91 -49.65
N SER A 1197 19.88 91.71 -50.01
CA SER A 1197 21.12 91.09 -49.52
C SER A 1197 21.28 90.94 -48.00
N GLY A 1198 21.49 89.76 -47.44
CA GLY A 1198 21.99 88.53 -48.02
C GLY A 1198 22.45 87.62 -46.90
N SER A 1199 22.54 86.33 -47.24
CA SER A 1199 23.65 85.42 -46.90
C SER A 1199 24.09 85.34 -45.44
N VAL A 1200 24.07 84.18 -44.79
CA VAL A 1200 24.89 82.97 -45.04
C VAL A 1200 24.12 81.82 -44.37
N GLY A 1201 23.79 80.69 -45.02
CA GLY A 1201 24.68 79.58 -45.38
C GLY A 1201 24.72 78.51 -44.25
N PRO A 1202 25.13 77.26 -44.51
CA PRO A 1202 24.25 76.19 -44.99
C PRO A 1202 24.33 74.87 -44.17
N GLN A 1203 23.67 73.84 -44.71
CA GLN A 1203 23.93 72.38 -44.58
C GLN A 1203 23.30 71.59 -43.41
N TYR A 1204 22.31 70.74 -43.77
CA TYR A 1204 22.35 69.26 -43.86
C TYR A 1204 23.41 68.55 -42.98
N ASP A 1205 23.14 67.48 -42.23
CA ASP A 1205 22.47 66.22 -42.59
C ASP A 1205 21.90 65.46 -41.36
N MET A 1206 21.04 64.47 -41.68
CA MET A 1206 20.39 63.41 -40.88
C MET A 1206 19.07 63.74 -40.18
#